data_AF-A0AAJ1BSR4-F1
#
_entry.id   AF-A0AAJ1BSR4-F1
#
_cell.length_a   1.000
_cell.length_b   1.000
_cell.length_c   1.000
_cell.angle_alpha   90.00
_cell.angle_beta   90.00
_cell.angle_gamma   90.00
#
_symmetry.space_group_name_H-M   'P 1'
#
loop_
_entity.id
_entity.type
_entity.pdbx_description
1 polymer ?
#
loop_
_entity_poly.entity_id
_entity_poly.type
_entity_poly.pdbx_seq_one_letter_code
_entity_poly.pdbx_strand_id
1 'polypeptide(L)'
;GVAGAETAFQVSLSFGSTVVLDGAETNSLPMEESYLSAHEFTVRATDVNVSLGPGDLVSMDIDVQHDCIQTGVLWWGTYDATSGIILDGDVIDPQLEYTIDSNRMVRVEFTPISPWGPDDFDGQVVEIVGPMDWDEMFHGFGKEDQRLEHFESPHGTRIGEANRTIITWSSEKPLEPGRYMVDACFTVTDQDPGELCDAIGVLRFEVPEDPRPMVAAMWAAVIVPLGIIGWIGASMREAMLPMQAYVVILLLALAALGPALHLPDIDTNSPRSEGAAPSFALLSHGGGDMVKLSDLLSDSDAVVVGLFQTSSPNAERQHKDFEGAAIMIDADIAFVQIATGENVQSVDLDTYSLSLNESWPLLMDESDASVGNSFPSGATDAVIVIDAAGFITSWQPGTMSALEIEEAASSASKGSGNNPLALFSMIISTAVLPLLVLAMPRNREIELPEGPIFPGAGSLMTAAAAALGFGLWALPVALMAALGLGSVWIWIELLLAAVLVYHGLSVLLRGRIIEVEAIAVKGYSRLPTEYKAWRDVAGFSEDAYLGLWLAWLLWLRNPSMIPQGVGAVARSDLIGIPLAILAMLGFLLAAGIIVSLARSVALAPGKMARVFGWLSVGIRPRAWGLASATLGVWVLLSLLVGPILGSL
;
A
#
# COMPACT_ATOMS: atom_id res chain seq x y z
N GLY A 1 -43.85 -44.45 -64.42
CA GLY A 1 -44.32 -44.11 -63.08
C GLY A 1 -43.15 -44.33 -62.16
N VAL A 2 -42.56 -43.25 -61.67
CA VAL A 2 -41.40 -43.31 -60.78
C VAL A 2 -41.98 -43.46 -59.38
N ALA A 3 -42.05 -44.68 -58.86
CA ALA A 3 -42.16 -44.89 -57.43
C ALA A 3 -40.78 -44.50 -56.89
N GLY A 4 -40.69 -43.36 -56.21
CA GLY A 4 -39.43 -42.89 -55.63
C GLY A 4 -38.97 -43.93 -54.62
N ALA A 5 -37.79 -44.50 -54.87
CA ALA A 5 -37.11 -45.27 -53.84
C ALA A 5 -36.57 -44.28 -52.81
N GLU A 6 -37.00 -44.43 -51.56
CA GLU A 6 -36.63 -43.52 -50.47
C GLU A 6 -35.56 -44.16 -49.57
N THR A 7 -34.86 -43.31 -48.85
CA THR A 7 -33.88 -43.69 -47.83
C THR A 7 -34.32 -43.12 -46.50
N ALA A 8 -34.22 -43.91 -45.43
CA ALA A 8 -34.44 -43.52 -44.05
C ALA A 8 -33.43 -44.24 -43.14
N PHE A 9 -33.27 -43.76 -41.91
CA PHE A 9 -32.38 -44.34 -40.91
C PHE A 9 -33.17 -44.70 -39.66
N GLN A 10 -32.81 -45.81 -39.02
CA GLN A 10 -33.28 -46.16 -37.68
C GLN A 10 -32.15 -45.89 -36.70
N VAL A 11 -32.41 -45.04 -35.72
CA VAL A 11 -31.42 -44.58 -34.75
C VAL A 11 -31.78 -45.06 -33.36
N SER A 12 -30.84 -45.76 -32.72
CA SER A 12 -30.91 -46.09 -31.30
C SER A 12 -29.82 -45.33 -30.55
N LEU A 13 -30.18 -44.62 -29.50
CA LEU A 13 -29.28 -43.79 -28.71
C LEU A 13 -29.41 -44.17 -27.23
N SER A 14 -28.29 -44.41 -26.57
CA SER A 14 -28.22 -44.71 -25.14
C SER A 14 -27.15 -43.87 -24.44
N PHE A 15 -27.50 -43.39 -23.27
CA PHE A 15 -26.68 -42.60 -22.37
C PHE A 15 -26.48 -43.42 -21.08
N GLY A 16 -25.27 -43.95 -20.90
CA GLY A 16 -24.96 -44.87 -19.81
C GLY A 16 -25.80 -46.14 -19.90
N SER A 17 -26.68 -46.33 -18.92
CA SER A 17 -27.64 -47.46 -18.89
C SER A 17 -29.04 -47.10 -19.39
N THR A 18 -29.28 -45.83 -19.75
CA THR A 18 -30.61 -45.35 -20.17
C THR A 18 -30.71 -45.28 -21.68
N VAL A 19 -31.73 -45.94 -22.24
CA VAL A 19 -32.04 -45.85 -23.68
C VAL A 19 -32.91 -44.62 -23.90
N VAL A 20 -32.43 -43.69 -24.74
CA VAL A 20 -33.07 -42.41 -25.07
C VAL A 20 -33.87 -42.51 -26.37
N LEU A 21 -33.31 -43.19 -27.37
CA LEU A 21 -33.98 -43.54 -28.61
C LEU A 21 -33.83 -45.04 -28.84
N ASP A 22 -34.90 -45.71 -29.24
CA ASP A 22 -34.92 -47.14 -29.54
C ASP A 22 -35.50 -47.34 -30.94
N GLY A 23 -34.64 -47.60 -31.93
CA GLY A 23 -35.02 -47.82 -33.32
C GLY A 23 -35.88 -46.71 -33.93
N ALA A 24 -35.64 -45.45 -33.54
CA ALA A 24 -36.46 -44.33 -33.99
C ALA A 24 -36.15 -43.98 -35.46
N GLU A 25 -37.19 -43.91 -36.29
CA GLU A 25 -37.05 -43.62 -37.72
C GLU A 25 -36.88 -42.12 -37.98
N THR A 26 -35.92 -41.78 -38.85
CA THR A 26 -35.73 -40.43 -39.38
C THR A 26 -36.72 -40.11 -40.51
N ASN A 27 -36.68 -38.89 -41.04
CA ASN A 27 -37.42 -38.53 -42.24
C ASN A 27 -37.00 -39.40 -43.45
N SER A 28 -37.98 -39.86 -44.23
CA SER A 28 -37.75 -40.60 -45.47
C SER A 28 -37.64 -39.65 -46.66
N LEU A 29 -36.57 -39.77 -47.47
CA LEU A 29 -36.33 -38.90 -48.62
C LEU A 29 -35.92 -39.68 -49.88
N PRO A 30 -36.41 -39.30 -51.08
CA PRO A 30 -35.93 -39.86 -52.33
C PRO A 30 -34.53 -39.33 -52.63
N MET A 31 -33.59 -40.23 -52.97
CA MET A 31 -32.21 -39.85 -53.29
C MET A 31 -32.07 -39.42 -54.76
N GLU A 32 -31.41 -38.28 -54.99
CA GLU A 32 -31.06 -37.79 -56.32
C GLU A 32 -29.63 -38.19 -56.72
N GLU A 33 -29.37 -38.36 -58.02
CA GLU A 33 -28.03 -38.68 -58.58
C GLU A 33 -27.11 -37.44 -58.59
N SER A 34 -26.88 -36.82 -57.44
CA SER A 34 -25.99 -35.66 -57.33
C SER A 34 -25.34 -35.58 -55.96
N TYR A 35 -24.00 -35.49 -55.94
CA TYR A 35 -23.22 -35.23 -54.74
C TYR A 35 -23.25 -33.76 -54.30
N LEU A 36 -23.85 -32.87 -55.11
CA LEU A 36 -23.99 -31.44 -54.82
C LEU A 36 -25.22 -31.13 -53.93
N SER A 37 -26.02 -32.14 -53.60
CA SER A 37 -27.28 -32.04 -52.86
C SER A 37 -27.26 -33.00 -51.68
N ALA A 38 -26.63 -32.60 -50.58
CA ALA A 38 -26.72 -33.33 -49.32
C ALA A 38 -28.13 -33.20 -48.73
N HIS A 39 -28.66 -34.30 -48.20
CA HIS A 39 -29.96 -34.34 -47.54
C HIS A 39 -29.78 -34.57 -46.04
N GLU A 40 -30.49 -33.80 -45.23
CA GLU A 40 -30.45 -33.91 -43.77
C GLU A 40 -31.46 -34.95 -43.29
N PHE A 41 -31.01 -35.83 -42.38
CA PHE A 41 -31.83 -36.83 -41.72
C PHE A 41 -31.80 -36.56 -40.21
N THR A 42 -32.95 -36.30 -39.61
CA THR A 42 -33.04 -35.92 -38.19
C THR A 42 -34.01 -36.81 -37.43
N VAL A 43 -33.69 -37.04 -36.15
CA VAL A 43 -34.56 -37.66 -35.15
C VAL A 43 -34.38 -36.89 -33.84
N ARG A 44 -35.45 -36.73 -33.08
CA ARG A 44 -35.43 -35.97 -31.82
C ARG A 44 -36.13 -36.74 -30.71
N ALA A 45 -35.50 -36.77 -29.54
CA ALA A 45 -36.13 -37.11 -28.27
C ALA A 45 -36.43 -35.82 -27.49
N THR A 46 -37.54 -35.77 -26.76
CA THR A 46 -37.91 -34.65 -25.87
C THR A 46 -38.09 -35.16 -24.43
N ASP A 47 -37.92 -34.27 -23.45
CA ASP A 47 -38.09 -34.57 -22.01
C ASP A 47 -37.18 -35.71 -21.51
N VAL A 48 -35.95 -35.75 -22.00
CA VAL A 48 -34.93 -36.74 -21.63
C VAL A 48 -34.35 -36.40 -20.25
N ASN A 49 -34.67 -37.20 -19.24
CA ASN A 49 -34.10 -37.07 -17.89
C ASN A 49 -33.08 -38.18 -17.66
N VAL A 50 -31.79 -37.87 -17.88
CA VAL A 50 -30.69 -38.81 -17.71
C VAL A 50 -29.61 -38.17 -16.85
N SER A 51 -29.07 -38.95 -15.91
CA SER A 51 -27.90 -38.61 -15.13
C SER A 51 -26.74 -39.47 -15.63
N LEU A 52 -25.63 -38.82 -15.97
CA LEU A 52 -24.39 -39.47 -16.37
C LEU A 52 -23.33 -39.23 -15.30
N GLY A 53 -22.60 -40.28 -14.94
CA GLY A 53 -21.41 -40.20 -14.09
C GLY A 53 -20.13 -40.33 -14.90
N PRO A 54 -18.97 -39.96 -14.30
CA PRO A 54 -17.67 -40.18 -14.94
C PRO A 54 -17.49 -41.66 -15.34
N GLY A 55 -17.22 -41.90 -16.63
CA GLY A 55 -17.03 -43.25 -17.19
C GLY A 55 -18.26 -43.90 -17.83
N ASP A 56 -19.43 -43.26 -17.76
CA ASP A 56 -20.60 -43.68 -18.54
C ASP A 56 -20.38 -43.46 -20.05
N LEU A 57 -20.90 -44.36 -20.87
CA LEU A 57 -20.72 -44.32 -22.33
C LEU A 57 -21.97 -43.75 -23.02
N VAL A 58 -21.75 -42.89 -24.02
CA VAL A 58 -22.76 -42.53 -25.00
C VAL A 58 -22.62 -43.49 -26.19
N SER A 59 -23.64 -44.31 -26.45
CA SER A 59 -23.65 -45.27 -27.54
C SER A 59 -24.78 -44.99 -28.50
N MET A 60 -24.45 -44.87 -29.78
CA MET A 60 -25.40 -44.64 -30.88
C MET A 60 -25.24 -45.74 -31.93
N ASP A 61 -26.36 -46.32 -32.33
CA ASP A 61 -26.46 -47.32 -33.39
C ASP A 61 -27.37 -46.76 -34.49
N ILE A 62 -26.92 -46.84 -35.74
CA ILE A 62 -27.63 -46.32 -36.91
C ILE A 62 -27.76 -47.46 -37.92
N ASP A 63 -28.99 -47.90 -38.16
CA ASP A 63 -29.32 -48.83 -39.24
C ASP A 63 -29.91 -48.07 -40.43
N VAL A 64 -29.63 -48.56 -41.64
CA VAL A 64 -29.99 -47.88 -42.89
C VAL A 64 -31.08 -48.67 -43.60
N GLN A 65 -32.22 -48.02 -43.83
CA GLN A 65 -33.23 -48.51 -44.76
C GLN A 65 -33.08 -47.79 -46.10
N HIS A 66 -32.56 -48.50 -47.09
CA HIS A 66 -32.29 -47.95 -48.42
C HIS A 66 -32.94 -48.81 -49.51
N ASP A 67 -34.07 -48.34 -50.03
CA ASP A 67 -34.85 -49.07 -51.05
C ASP A 67 -34.46 -48.69 -52.49
N CYS A 68 -33.32 -48.02 -52.69
CA CYS A 68 -32.81 -47.63 -54.00
C CYS A 68 -32.00 -48.75 -54.67
N ILE A 69 -32.00 -48.75 -56.01
CA ILE A 69 -31.18 -49.69 -56.81
C ILE A 69 -29.70 -49.28 -56.81
N GLN A 70 -29.42 -48.00 -56.58
CA GLN A 70 -28.07 -47.45 -56.49
C GLN A 70 -27.54 -47.52 -55.06
N THR A 71 -26.22 -47.50 -54.86
CA THR A 71 -25.60 -47.46 -53.54
C THR A 71 -25.37 -46.02 -53.09
N GLY A 72 -25.74 -45.67 -51.86
CA GLY A 72 -25.39 -44.40 -51.22
C GLY A 72 -24.07 -44.45 -50.43
N VAL A 73 -23.51 -43.28 -50.13
CA VAL A 73 -22.42 -43.11 -49.15
C VAL A 73 -22.96 -42.24 -48.03
N LEU A 74 -22.95 -42.78 -46.80
CA LEU A 74 -23.23 -41.98 -45.61
C LEU A 74 -21.96 -41.20 -45.26
N TRP A 75 -22.06 -39.88 -45.26
CA TRP A 75 -21.02 -39.00 -44.75
C TRP A 75 -21.30 -38.75 -43.27
N TRP A 76 -20.34 -39.10 -42.42
CA TRP A 76 -20.38 -38.81 -40.99
C TRP A 76 -19.13 -38.03 -40.60
N GLY A 77 -19.30 -36.87 -39.93
CA GLY A 77 -18.21 -36.07 -39.37
C GLY A 77 -17.27 -35.40 -40.38
N THR A 78 -17.75 -34.97 -41.56
CA THR A 78 -16.92 -34.19 -42.50
C THR A 78 -17.12 -32.67 -42.34
N TYR A 79 -16.08 -31.89 -42.63
CA TYR A 79 -16.05 -30.42 -42.48
C TYR A 79 -17.23 -29.69 -43.16
N ASP A 80 -17.70 -30.20 -44.30
CA ASP A 80 -18.80 -29.60 -45.08
C ASP A 80 -20.21 -30.14 -44.71
N ALA A 81 -20.30 -31.13 -43.82
CA ALA A 81 -21.55 -31.78 -43.41
C ALA A 81 -21.45 -32.30 -41.96
N THR A 82 -21.72 -31.42 -41.01
CA THR A 82 -21.75 -31.73 -39.57
C THR A 82 -22.85 -32.75 -39.27
N SER A 83 -22.45 -33.91 -38.75
CA SER A 83 -23.34 -34.99 -38.31
C SER A 83 -22.93 -35.37 -36.89
N GLY A 84 -23.90 -35.39 -35.99
CA GLY A 84 -23.64 -35.50 -34.57
C GLY A 84 -24.91 -35.64 -33.74
N ILE A 85 -24.73 -35.76 -32.44
CA ILE A 85 -25.81 -35.71 -31.45
C ILE A 85 -25.86 -34.28 -30.93
N ILE A 86 -27.00 -33.61 -31.08
CA ILE A 86 -27.20 -32.27 -30.52
C ILE A 86 -27.90 -32.44 -29.18
N LEU A 87 -27.23 -32.07 -28.10
CA LEU A 87 -27.80 -31.98 -26.77
C LEU A 87 -28.33 -30.56 -26.57
N ASP A 88 -29.65 -30.43 -26.41
CA ASP A 88 -30.34 -29.16 -26.21
C ASP A 88 -30.84 -29.09 -24.76
N GLY A 89 -30.22 -28.22 -23.94
CA GLY A 89 -30.54 -28.03 -22.53
C GLY A 89 -29.44 -27.33 -21.74
N ASP A 90 -29.62 -27.24 -20.41
CA ASP A 90 -28.64 -26.69 -19.48
C ASP A 90 -27.55 -27.75 -19.22
N VAL A 91 -26.55 -27.75 -20.10
CA VAL A 91 -25.51 -28.79 -20.17
C VAL A 91 -24.29 -28.48 -19.29
N ILE A 92 -24.00 -27.19 -19.09
CA ILE A 92 -22.91 -26.68 -18.25
C ILE A 92 -23.49 -25.79 -17.14
N ASP A 93 -22.83 -25.74 -15.99
CA ASP A 93 -23.24 -24.89 -14.85
C ASP A 93 -22.04 -24.11 -14.28
N PRO A 94 -21.31 -23.33 -15.11
CA PRO A 94 -20.12 -22.62 -14.65
C PRO A 94 -20.47 -21.62 -13.55
N GLN A 95 -19.63 -21.54 -12.51
CA GLN A 95 -19.80 -20.60 -11.42
C GLN A 95 -18.72 -19.53 -11.46
N LEU A 96 -19.14 -18.26 -11.45
CA LEU A 96 -18.25 -17.11 -11.43
C LEU A 96 -18.54 -16.30 -10.16
N GLU A 97 -17.50 -16.03 -9.37
CA GLU A 97 -17.58 -15.28 -8.13
C GLU A 97 -16.55 -14.14 -8.12
N TYR A 98 -16.82 -13.11 -7.33
CA TYR A 98 -15.87 -12.02 -7.11
C TYR A 98 -15.74 -11.71 -5.61
N THR A 99 -14.57 -11.23 -5.23
CA THR A 99 -14.29 -10.68 -3.91
C THR A 99 -13.53 -9.36 -4.06
N ILE A 100 -13.80 -8.39 -3.18
CA ILE A 100 -13.09 -7.10 -3.14
C ILE A 100 -12.35 -7.05 -1.81
N ASP A 101 -11.05 -6.80 -1.87
CA ASP A 101 -10.23 -6.71 -0.67
C ASP A 101 -10.16 -5.30 -0.07
N SER A 102 -9.49 -5.16 1.08
CA SER A 102 -9.30 -3.87 1.76
C SER A 102 -8.49 -2.86 0.94
N ASN A 103 -7.70 -3.33 -0.02
CA ASN A 103 -6.93 -2.50 -0.95
C ASN A 103 -7.72 -2.14 -2.22
N ARG A 104 -9.02 -2.47 -2.29
CA ARG A 104 -9.88 -2.29 -3.48
C ARG A 104 -9.39 -3.07 -4.70
N MET A 105 -8.68 -4.17 -4.47
CA MET A 105 -8.34 -5.13 -5.51
C MET A 105 -9.49 -6.09 -5.68
N VAL A 106 -9.79 -6.42 -6.93
CA VAL A 106 -10.86 -7.37 -7.27
C VAL A 106 -10.22 -8.70 -7.58
N ARG A 107 -10.76 -9.74 -6.97
CA ARG A 107 -10.38 -11.12 -7.28
C ARG A 107 -11.58 -11.83 -7.86
N VAL A 108 -11.35 -12.51 -8.97
CA VAL A 108 -12.38 -13.24 -9.70
C VAL A 108 -12.04 -14.72 -9.59
N GLU A 109 -13.04 -15.52 -9.27
CA GLU A 109 -12.93 -16.97 -9.20
C GLU A 109 -13.91 -17.62 -10.18
N PHE A 110 -13.44 -18.61 -10.93
CA PHE A 110 -14.25 -19.37 -11.86
C PHE A 110 -14.15 -20.87 -11.55
N THR A 111 -15.30 -21.51 -11.38
CA THR A 111 -15.41 -22.97 -11.25
C THR A 111 -15.97 -23.53 -12.56
N PRO A 112 -15.13 -24.16 -13.41
CA PRO A 112 -15.57 -24.80 -14.64
C PRO A 112 -16.36 -26.08 -14.31
N ILE A 113 -17.68 -25.99 -14.26
CA ILE A 113 -18.56 -27.15 -14.05
C ILE A 113 -19.10 -27.60 -15.41
N SER A 114 -18.50 -28.69 -15.89
CA SER A 114 -18.88 -29.36 -17.12
C SER A 114 -18.92 -30.90 -16.89
N PRO A 115 -19.90 -31.62 -17.47
CA PRO A 115 -19.92 -33.08 -17.52
C PRO A 115 -18.68 -33.73 -18.14
N TRP A 116 -17.96 -33.02 -19.00
CA TRP A 116 -16.74 -33.48 -19.68
C TRP A 116 -15.47 -33.17 -18.88
N GLY A 117 -15.60 -32.42 -17.79
CA GLY A 117 -14.50 -32.00 -16.93
C GLY A 117 -14.05 -30.57 -17.19
N PRO A 118 -13.03 -30.09 -16.46
CA PRO A 118 -12.56 -28.70 -16.57
C PRO A 118 -11.89 -28.41 -17.92
N ASP A 119 -11.33 -29.42 -18.58
CA ASP A 119 -10.64 -29.30 -19.87
C ASP A 119 -11.61 -29.01 -21.03
N ASP A 120 -12.91 -29.06 -20.78
CA ASP A 120 -13.95 -28.69 -21.74
C ASP A 120 -13.93 -27.18 -22.04
N PHE A 121 -13.46 -26.37 -21.10
CA PHE A 121 -13.27 -24.92 -21.27
C PHE A 121 -11.87 -24.67 -21.83
N ASP A 122 -11.75 -24.46 -23.15
CA ASP A 122 -10.47 -24.36 -23.86
C ASP A 122 -9.94 -22.93 -24.00
N GLY A 123 -10.83 -21.95 -23.85
CA GLY A 123 -10.52 -20.54 -23.96
C GLY A 123 -11.34 -19.71 -22.98
N GLN A 124 -10.75 -18.58 -22.60
CA GLN A 124 -11.33 -17.69 -21.62
C GLN A 124 -10.82 -16.27 -21.85
N VAL A 125 -11.70 -15.30 -21.68
CA VAL A 125 -11.40 -13.88 -21.66
C VAL A 125 -12.16 -13.30 -20.48
N VAL A 126 -11.43 -12.76 -19.50
CA VAL A 126 -12.01 -12.11 -18.32
C VAL A 126 -11.56 -10.67 -18.30
N GLU A 127 -12.51 -9.74 -18.24
CA GLU A 127 -12.27 -8.30 -18.24
C GLU A 127 -12.85 -7.64 -17.00
N ILE A 128 -12.16 -6.63 -16.48
CA ILE A 128 -12.69 -5.73 -15.45
C ILE A 128 -13.01 -4.39 -16.12
N VAL A 129 -14.28 -4.00 -16.10
CA VAL A 129 -14.79 -2.84 -16.84
C VAL A 129 -15.46 -1.84 -15.90
N GLY A 130 -15.11 -0.56 -16.04
CA GLY A 130 -15.69 0.55 -15.31
C GLY A 130 -14.70 1.70 -15.06
N PRO A 131 -15.09 2.72 -14.27
CA PRO A 131 -16.39 2.86 -13.62
C PRO A 131 -17.52 3.24 -14.61
N MET A 132 -18.73 2.71 -14.40
CA MET A 132 -19.91 2.99 -15.23
C MET A 132 -21.23 2.82 -14.47
N ASP A 133 -22.34 3.32 -15.04
CA ASP A 133 -23.66 3.15 -14.43
C ASP A 133 -24.24 1.74 -14.64
N TRP A 134 -25.14 1.31 -13.74
CA TRP A 134 -25.70 -0.05 -13.74
C TRP A 134 -26.45 -0.43 -15.02
N ASP A 135 -27.01 0.55 -15.72
CA ASP A 135 -27.74 0.38 -16.97
C ASP A 135 -26.81 0.09 -18.17
N GLU A 136 -25.54 0.45 -18.05
CA GLU A 136 -24.52 0.23 -19.08
C GLU A 136 -23.77 -1.12 -18.90
N MET A 137 -24.03 -1.88 -17.83
CA MET A 137 -23.25 -3.09 -17.50
C MET A 137 -23.82 -4.37 -18.14
N PHE A 138 -23.51 -4.63 -19.41
CA PHE A 138 -23.83 -5.88 -20.09
C PHE A 138 -22.67 -6.33 -20.99
N HIS A 139 -22.63 -7.62 -21.31
CA HIS A 139 -21.53 -8.25 -22.03
C HIS A 139 -21.19 -7.51 -23.34
N GLY A 140 -19.90 -7.29 -23.56
CA GLY A 140 -19.37 -6.62 -24.76
C GLY A 140 -19.61 -5.11 -24.80
N PHE A 141 -20.28 -4.53 -23.78
CA PHE A 141 -20.43 -3.09 -23.63
C PHE A 141 -19.32 -2.49 -22.76
N GLY A 142 -19.10 -1.19 -22.88
CA GLY A 142 -17.98 -0.50 -22.26
C GLY A 142 -17.00 0.00 -23.32
N LYS A 143 -16.59 1.25 -23.18
CA LYS A 143 -15.60 1.86 -24.07
C LYS A 143 -14.22 1.28 -23.77
N GLU A 144 -13.31 1.37 -24.74
CA GLU A 144 -11.90 0.98 -24.58
C GLU A 144 -11.25 1.63 -23.34
N ASP A 145 -11.57 2.89 -23.03
CA ASP A 145 -11.03 3.58 -21.85
C ASP A 145 -11.62 3.11 -20.51
N GLN A 146 -12.72 2.35 -20.55
CA GLN A 146 -13.35 1.75 -19.36
C GLN A 146 -12.91 0.30 -19.15
N ARG A 147 -12.24 -0.33 -20.13
CA ARG A 147 -11.69 -1.68 -20.00
C ARG A 147 -10.35 -1.59 -19.26
N LEU A 148 -10.39 -1.79 -17.95
CA LEU A 148 -9.22 -1.57 -17.09
C LEU A 148 -8.24 -2.73 -17.17
N GLU A 149 -8.76 -3.95 -17.18
CA GLU A 149 -7.97 -5.18 -17.18
C GLU A 149 -8.56 -6.16 -18.20
N HIS A 150 -7.68 -6.92 -18.85
CA HIS A 150 -8.05 -7.95 -19.83
C HIS A 150 -7.15 -9.17 -19.63
N PHE A 151 -7.76 -10.31 -19.33
CA PHE A 151 -7.07 -11.55 -19.01
C PHE A 151 -7.48 -12.67 -19.97
N GLU A 152 -6.52 -13.15 -20.76
CA GLU A 152 -6.68 -14.34 -21.62
C GLU A 152 -6.21 -15.63 -20.93
N SER A 153 -5.53 -15.51 -19.78
CA SER A 153 -4.97 -16.62 -19.04
C SER A 153 -5.13 -16.40 -17.55
N PRO A 154 -5.28 -17.47 -16.76
CA PRO A 154 -5.49 -17.32 -15.34
C PRO A 154 -4.19 -17.06 -14.60
N HIS A 155 -4.29 -16.34 -13.48
CA HIS A 155 -3.12 -16.07 -12.65
C HIS A 155 -2.74 -17.25 -11.76
N GLY A 156 -3.71 -18.08 -11.40
CA GLY A 156 -3.49 -19.28 -10.60
C GLY A 156 -4.70 -20.18 -10.51
N THR A 157 -4.50 -21.34 -9.88
CA THR A 157 -5.57 -22.29 -9.59
C THR A 157 -5.55 -22.66 -8.12
N ARG A 158 -6.73 -22.92 -7.55
CA ARG A 158 -6.88 -23.47 -6.19
C ARG A 158 -7.84 -24.64 -6.18
N ILE A 159 -7.76 -25.47 -5.14
CA ILE A 159 -8.70 -26.57 -4.92
C ILE A 159 -9.84 -26.06 -4.04
N GLY A 160 -11.06 -26.11 -4.58
CA GLY A 160 -12.28 -25.73 -3.89
C GLY A 160 -12.96 -26.89 -3.17
N GLU A 161 -14.20 -26.65 -2.76
CA GLU A 161 -15.05 -27.70 -2.18
C GLU A 161 -15.22 -28.88 -3.15
N ALA A 162 -15.35 -30.09 -2.58
CA ALA A 162 -15.46 -31.33 -3.34
C ALA A 162 -14.29 -31.60 -4.30
N ASN A 163 -13.10 -31.08 -4.01
CA ASN A 163 -11.88 -31.27 -4.80
C ASN A 163 -12.01 -30.76 -6.25
N ARG A 164 -12.77 -29.67 -6.43
CA ARG A 164 -12.95 -29.01 -7.73
C ARG A 164 -11.82 -28.03 -7.99
N THR A 165 -11.37 -27.95 -9.23
CA THR A 165 -10.41 -26.92 -9.65
C THR A 165 -11.13 -25.59 -9.78
N ILE A 166 -10.60 -24.56 -9.13
CA ILE A 166 -11.06 -23.18 -9.25
C ILE A 166 -9.94 -22.38 -9.90
N ILE A 167 -10.30 -21.61 -10.91
CA ILE A 167 -9.40 -20.75 -11.68
C ILE A 167 -9.54 -19.32 -11.12
N THR A 168 -8.42 -18.61 -10.96
CA THR A 168 -8.40 -17.34 -10.23
C THR A 168 -7.67 -16.23 -10.99
N TRP A 169 -8.21 -15.02 -10.87
CA TRP A 169 -7.62 -13.76 -11.35
C TRP A 169 -7.65 -12.72 -10.24
N SER A 170 -6.78 -11.73 -10.38
CA SER A 170 -6.70 -10.57 -9.49
C SER A 170 -6.43 -9.37 -10.37
N SER A 171 -7.05 -8.23 -10.08
CA SER A 171 -6.64 -6.95 -10.67
C SER A 171 -5.14 -6.70 -10.41
N GLU A 172 -4.49 -5.91 -11.26
CA GLU A 172 -3.09 -5.52 -11.03
C GLU A 172 -3.00 -4.31 -10.10
N LYS A 173 -4.01 -3.44 -10.13
CA LYS A 173 -4.06 -2.20 -9.36
C LYS A 173 -5.37 -2.06 -8.56
N PRO A 174 -5.33 -1.30 -7.45
CA PRO A 174 -6.53 -0.88 -6.74
C PRO A 174 -7.50 -0.17 -7.67
N LEU A 175 -8.77 -0.53 -7.59
CA LEU A 175 -9.83 0.19 -8.28
C LEU A 175 -10.20 1.46 -7.51
N GLU A 176 -10.61 2.49 -8.24
CA GLU A 176 -11.18 3.70 -7.64
C GLU A 176 -12.59 3.40 -7.09
N PRO A 177 -13.09 4.15 -6.10
CA PRO A 177 -14.47 4.02 -5.65
C PRO A 177 -15.45 4.25 -6.81
N GLY A 178 -16.38 3.33 -7.00
CA GLY A 178 -17.26 3.35 -8.17
C GLY A 178 -17.90 2.00 -8.45
N ARG A 179 -18.63 1.92 -9.56
CA ARG A 179 -19.35 0.72 -9.97
C ARG A 179 -18.69 0.10 -11.19
N TYR A 180 -18.50 -1.21 -11.13
CA TYR A 180 -17.75 -1.98 -12.10
C TYR A 180 -18.48 -3.26 -12.47
N MET A 181 -18.06 -3.87 -13.57
CA MET A 181 -18.43 -5.23 -13.92
C MET A 181 -17.21 -6.10 -14.22
N VAL A 182 -17.30 -7.38 -13.87
CA VAL A 182 -16.49 -8.42 -14.50
C VAL A 182 -17.27 -8.89 -15.71
N ASP A 183 -16.66 -8.79 -16.88
CA ASP A 183 -17.19 -9.33 -18.13
C ASP A 183 -16.35 -10.54 -18.53
N ALA A 184 -16.92 -11.73 -18.44
CA ALA A 184 -16.22 -12.98 -18.68
C ALA A 184 -16.86 -13.72 -19.85
N CYS A 185 -16.01 -14.22 -20.71
CA CYS A 185 -16.35 -15.00 -21.87
C CYS A 185 -15.54 -16.30 -21.86
N PHE A 186 -16.20 -17.44 -21.99
CA PHE A 186 -15.56 -18.75 -22.02
C PHE A 186 -15.97 -19.50 -23.29
N THR A 187 -15.00 -20.19 -23.90
CA THR A 187 -15.22 -21.05 -25.05
C THR A 187 -15.13 -22.52 -24.64
N VAL A 188 -15.88 -23.36 -25.32
CA VAL A 188 -16.02 -24.79 -25.05
C VAL A 188 -15.56 -25.59 -26.27
N THR A 189 -14.89 -26.72 -26.05
CA THR A 189 -14.21 -27.49 -27.11
C THR A 189 -15.11 -28.03 -28.24
N ASP A 190 -16.41 -28.23 -28.00
CA ASP A 190 -17.33 -28.93 -28.92
C ASP A 190 -18.46 -28.03 -29.47
N GLN A 191 -18.23 -26.71 -29.56
CA GLN A 191 -19.22 -25.73 -30.06
C GLN A 191 -18.90 -25.17 -31.45
N ASP A 192 -19.83 -24.38 -31.99
CA ASP A 192 -19.72 -23.78 -33.32
C ASP A 192 -18.44 -22.91 -33.44
N PRO A 193 -17.48 -23.24 -34.32
CA PRO A 193 -16.25 -22.45 -34.46
C PRO A 193 -16.49 -21.03 -35.00
N GLY A 194 -17.71 -20.70 -35.42
CA GLY A 194 -18.14 -19.34 -35.75
C GLY A 194 -18.52 -18.48 -34.54
N GLU A 195 -18.82 -19.09 -33.39
CA GLU A 195 -19.09 -18.38 -32.13
C GLU A 195 -17.78 -18.11 -31.38
N LEU A 196 -17.63 -16.89 -30.87
CA LEU A 196 -16.43 -16.45 -30.15
C LEU A 196 -16.61 -16.58 -28.63
N CYS A 197 -17.82 -16.90 -28.17
CA CYS A 197 -18.18 -16.94 -26.76
C CYS A 197 -19.35 -17.90 -26.49
N ASP A 198 -19.09 -19.02 -25.83
CA ASP A 198 -20.10 -20.05 -25.56
C ASP A 198 -20.79 -19.86 -24.22
N ALA A 199 -20.06 -19.36 -23.22
CA ALA A 199 -20.59 -19.01 -21.91
C ALA A 199 -20.20 -17.59 -21.51
N ILE A 200 -21.20 -16.77 -21.20
CA ILE A 200 -21.05 -15.37 -20.80
C ILE A 200 -21.36 -15.23 -19.31
N GLY A 201 -20.43 -14.66 -18.56
CA GLY A 201 -20.60 -14.29 -17.16
C GLY A 201 -20.46 -12.80 -16.97
N VAL A 202 -21.49 -12.13 -16.44
CA VAL A 202 -21.41 -10.71 -16.07
C VAL A 202 -21.67 -10.56 -14.58
N LEU A 203 -20.63 -10.17 -13.83
CA LEU A 203 -20.75 -9.86 -12.40
C LEU A 203 -20.69 -8.37 -12.17
N ARG A 204 -21.67 -7.86 -11.44
CA ARG A 204 -21.85 -6.44 -11.18
C ARG A 204 -21.46 -6.15 -9.73
N PHE A 205 -20.58 -5.18 -9.51
CA PHE A 205 -20.08 -4.87 -8.17
C PHE A 205 -19.79 -3.38 -7.98
N GLU A 206 -19.72 -2.97 -6.71
CA GLU A 206 -19.44 -1.58 -6.31
C GLU A 206 -18.26 -1.59 -5.34
N VAL A 207 -17.26 -0.78 -5.67
CA VAL A 207 -16.09 -0.52 -4.83
C VAL A 207 -16.46 0.62 -3.89
N PRO A 208 -16.49 0.37 -2.55
CA PRO A 208 -16.92 1.38 -1.59
C PRO A 208 -15.93 2.54 -1.49
N GLU A 209 -16.43 3.71 -1.08
CA GLU A 209 -15.58 4.81 -0.64
C GLU A 209 -14.87 4.46 0.67
N ASP A 210 -13.66 4.98 0.86
CA ASP A 210 -12.90 4.76 2.08
C ASP A 210 -13.67 5.29 3.31
N PRO A 211 -13.64 4.56 4.44
CA PRO A 211 -14.34 4.99 5.65
C PRO A 211 -13.80 6.35 6.10
N ARG A 212 -14.71 7.22 6.54
CA ARG A 212 -14.32 8.54 7.04
C ARG A 212 -13.63 8.38 8.40
N PRO A 213 -12.49 9.07 8.63
CA PRO A 213 -11.80 9.01 9.90
C PRO A 213 -12.68 9.56 11.03
N MET A 214 -12.50 9.04 12.26
CA MET A 214 -13.24 9.54 13.42
C MET A 214 -13.03 11.05 13.62
N VAL A 215 -11.79 11.51 13.49
CA VAL A 215 -11.44 12.93 13.48
C VAL A 215 -10.41 13.20 12.40
N ALA A 216 -10.84 13.92 11.37
CA ALA A 216 -9.97 14.35 10.28
C ALA A 216 -8.90 15.36 10.76
N ALA A 217 -7.67 15.22 10.26
CA ALA A 217 -6.50 16.07 10.51
C ALA A 217 -6.76 17.54 10.18
N MET A 218 -7.69 17.83 9.25
CA MET A 218 -8.14 19.19 8.94
C MET A 218 -8.62 19.96 10.18
N TRP A 219 -9.17 19.28 11.20
CA TRP A 219 -9.57 19.92 12.45
C TRP A 219 -8.37 20.43 13.25
N ALA A 220 -7.22 19.75 13.18
CA ALA A 220 -5.99 20.24 13.81
C ALA A 220 -5.55 21.58 13.19
N ALA A 221 -5.68 21.72 11.87
CA ALA A 221 -5.41 22.98 11.17
C ALA A 221 -6.34 24.13 11.59
N VAL A 222 -7.53 23.84 12.12
CA VAL A 222 -8.43 24.86 12.68
C VAL A 222 -8.11 25.12 14.15
N ILE A 223 -7.91 24.07 14.95
CA ILE A 223 -7.71 24.15 16.41
C ILE A 223 -6.40 24.86 16.76
N VAL A 224 -5.31 24.59 16.05
CA VAL A 224 -3.99 25.14 16.38
C VAL A 224 -3.96 26.68 16.25
N PRO A 225 -4.36 27.30 15.12
CA PRO A 225 -4.43 28.76 15.02
C PRO A 225 -5.45 29.39 15.97
N LEU A 226 -6.62 28.78 16.15
CA LEU A 226 -7.62 29.27 17.10
C LEU A 226 -7.13 29.22 18.54
N GLY A 227 -6.36 28.19 18.91
CA GLY A 227 -5.71 28.09 20.21
C GLY A 227 -4.77 29.26 20.46
N ILE A 228 -3.92 29.60 19.48
CA ILE A 228 -3.02 30.77 19.55
C ILE A 228 -3.83 32.07 19.72
N ILE A 229 -4.87 32.28 18.91
CA ILE A 229 -5.72 33.49 18.97
C ILE A 229 -6.47 33.56 20.31
N GLY A 230 -7.02 32.45 20.78
CA GLY A 230 -7.71 32.36 22.06
C GLY A 230 -6.79 32.67 23.24
N TRP A 231 -5.55 32.17 23.22
CA TRP A 231 -4.54 32.47 24.22
C TRP A 231 -4.17 33.96 24.24
N ILE A 232 -4.03 34.60 23.07
CA ILE A 232 -3.85 36.04 23.00
C ILE A 232 -5.02 36.76 23.67
N GLY A 233 -6.26 36.40 23.32
CA GLY A 233 -7.46 37.02 23.89
C GLY A 233 -7.54 36.89 25.41
N ALA A 234 -7.11 35.75 25.95
CA ALA A 234 -6.99 35.55 27.40
C ALA A 234 -5.87 36.42 28.00
N SER A 235 -4.70 36.48 27.36
CA SER A 235 -3.55 37.27 27.82
C SER A 235 -3.81 38.78 27.88
N MET A 236 -4.70 39.30 27.03
CA MET A 236 -5.11 40.70 27.03
C MET A 236 -5.76 41.16 28.34
N ARG A 237 -6.31 40.23 29.14
CA ARG A 237 -6.88 40.54 30.45
C ARG A 237 -5.83 40.93 31.49
N GLU A 238 -4.60 40.46 31.31
CA GLU A 238 -3.50 40.67 32.27
C GLU A 238 -2.60 41.83 31.85
N ALA A 239 -2.32 41.98 30.55
CA ALA A 239 -1.55 43.11 30.01
C ALA A 239 -1.87 43.37 28.53
N MET A 240 -2.04 44.64 28.15
CA MET A 240 -2.14 45.02 26.74
C MET A 240 -0.75 45.00 26.09
N LEU A 241 -0.60 44.17 25.06
CA LEU A 241 0.61 44.09 24.26
C LEU A 241 0.66 45.20 23.18
N PRO A 242 1.85 45.59 22.71
CA PRO A 242 1.99 46.47 21.56
C PRO A 242 1.31 45.90 20.31
N MET A 243 0.71 46.76 19.47
CA MET A 243 0.02 46.33 18.25
C MET A 243 0.87 45.44 17.34
N GLN A 244 2.17 45.73 17.26
CA GLN A 244 3.15 44.99 16.47
C GLN A 244 3.30 43.55 16.96
N ALA A 245 3.22 43.30 18.27
CA ALA A 245 3.31 41.96 18.84
C ALA A 245 2.10 41.11 18.41
N TYR A 246 0.89 41.68 18.40
CA TYR A 246 -0.31 40.97 17.90
C TYR A 246 -0.18 40.59 16.42
N VAL A 247 0.39 41.46 15.59
CA VAL A 247 0.63 41.14 14.17
C VAL A 247 1.59 39.96 14.03
N VAL A 248 2.68 39.92 14.80
CA VAL A 248 3.63 38.79 14.77
C VAL A 248 2.95 37.49 15.20
N ILE A 249 2.11 37.53 16.23
CA ILE A 249 1.44 36.31 16.70
C ILE A 249 0.36 35.84 15.71
N LEU A 250 -0.35 36.76 15.04
CA LEU A 250 -1.27 36.41 13.96
C LEU A 250 -0.53 35.75 12.78
N LEU A 251 0.64 36.28 12.40
CA LEU A 251 1.50 35.65 11.40
C LEU A 251 1.97 34.26 11.85
N LEU A 252 2.30 34.09 13.13
CA LEU A 252 2.65 32.78 13.69
C LEU A 252 1.46 31.81 13.66
N ALA A 253 0.24 32.29 13.94
CA ALA A 253 -0.97 31.46 13.87
C ALA A 253 -1.25 30.98 12.45
N LEU A 254 -1.08 31.85 11.44
CA LEU A 254 -1.16 31.46 10.04
C LEU A 254 -0.03 30.50 9.64
N ALA A 255 1.19 30.76 10.11
CA ALA A 255 2.33 29.89 9.82
C ALA A 255 2.16 28.49 10.44
N ALA A 256 1.48 28.37 11.58
CA ALA A 256 1.20 27.10 12.25
C ALA A 256 0.22 26.21 11.48
N LEU A 257 -0.50 26.73 10.48
CA LEU A 257 -1.30 25.91 9.55
C LEU A 257 -0.44 24.91 8.79
N GLY A 258 0.78 25.31 8.39
CA GLY A 258 1.70 24.48 7.64
C GLY A 258 1.96 23.13 8.30
N PRO A 259 2.53 23.08 9.52
CA PRO A 259 2.73 21.81 10.22
C PRO A 259 1.42 21.12 10.63
N ALA A 260 0.34 21.86 10.89
CA ALA A 260 -0.93 21.26 11.30
C ALA A 260 -1.62 20.46 10.17
N LEU A 261 -1.42 20.85 8.90
CA LEU A 261 -1.94 20.12 7.73
C LEU A 261 -1.19 18.80 7.45
N HIS A 262 -0.07 18.56 8.13
CA HIS A 262 0.71 17.33 8.01
C HIS A 262 0.47 16.35 9.17
N LEU A 263 -0.47 16.67 10.07
CA LEU A 263 -0.83 15.75 11.14
C LEU A 263 -1.63 14.57 10.60
N PRO A 264 -1.49 13.38 11.21
CA PRO A 264 -2.29 12.22 10.86
C PRO A 264 -3.75 12.39 11.28
N ASP A 265 -4.64 11.67 10.59
CA ASP A 265 -6.02 11.47 11.04
C ASP A 265 -6.05 10.68 12.35
N ILE A 266 -7.10 10.85 13.14
CA ILE A 266 -7.35 10.05 14.33
C ILE A 266 -8.45 9.04 13.96
N ASP A 267 -8.07 7.78 13.91
CA ASP A 267 -8.96 6.65 13.60
C ASP A 267 -8.43 5.37 14.25
N THR A 268 -9.30 4.38 14.49
CA THR A 268 -8.93 3.07 15.05
C THR A 268 -8.40 2.10 13.99
N ASN A 269 -8.78 2.32 12.71
CA ASN A 269 -8.56 1.35 11.63
C ASN A 269 -7.56 1.83 10.57
N SER A 270 -6.78 2.88 10.84
CA SER A 270 -5.81 3.41 9.88
C SER A 270 -4.42 2.86 10.20
N PRO A 271 -3.93 1.81 9.52
CA PRO A 271 -2.54 1.44 9.59
C PRO A 271 -1.67 2.59 9.06
N ARG A 272 -0.47 2.76 9.61
CA ARG A 272 0.44 3.84 9.19
C ARG A 272 1.21 3.42 7.94
N SER A 273 0.97 4.13 6.84
CA SER A 273 1.69 3.93 5.57
C SER A 273 3.17 4.34 5.60
N GLU A 274 3.55 5.31 6.44
CA GLU A 274 4.92 5.81 6.59
C GLU A 274 5.36 5.74 8.07
N GLY A 275 5.87 4.59 8.49
CA GLY A 275 6.22 4.37 9.90
C GLY A 275 7.04 3.10 10.15
N ALA A 276 7.24 2.82 11.43
CA ALA A 276 7.85 1.57 11.85
C ALA A 276 6.95 0.39 11.48
N ALA A 277 7.57 -0.70 11.03
CA ALA A 277 6.85 -1.93 10.73
C ALA A 277 6.25 -2.52 12.02
N PRO A 278 5.04 -3.08 11.97
CA PRO A 278 4.47 -3.77 13.10
C PRO A 278 5.33 -4.97 13.48
N SER A 279 5.55 -5.16 14.78
CA SER A 279 6.27 -6.33 15.27
C SER A 279 5.37 -7.56 15.21
N PHE A 280 5.87 -8.67 14.70
CA PHE A 280 5.17 -9.96 14.72
C PHE A 280 6.06 -11.08 15.25
N ALA A 281 5.41 -12.12 15.78
CA ALA A 281 6.02 -13.36 16.25
C ALA A 281 5.10 -14.52 15.87
N LEU A 282 5.24 -15.02 14.65
CA LEU A 282 4.32 -15.99 14.05
C LEU A 282 4.96 -17.38 13.96
N LEU A 283 4.12 -18.40 13.87
CA LEU A 283 4.57 -19.78 13.71
C LEU A 283 4.84 -20.08 12.23
N SER A 284 5.94 -20.77 11.97
CA SER A 284 6.23 -21.32 10.65
C SER A 284 5.35 -22.53 10.36
N HIS A 285 4.85 -22.58 9.12
CA HIS A 285 4.15 -23.74 8.60
C HIS A 285 5.11 -24.94 8.50
N GLY A 286 4.66 -26.13 8.89
CA GLY A 286 5.43 -27.39 8.84
C GLY A 286 6.50 -27.58 9.92
N GLY A 287 7.06 -26.51 10.49
CA GLY A 287 8.17 -26.57 11.46
C GLY A 287 7.79 -26.26 12.93
N GLY A 288 6.71 -25.49 13.15
CA GLY A 288 6.31 -25.07 14.51
C GLY A 288 7.28 -24.09 15.19
N ASP A 289 8.31 -23.64 14.46
CA ASP A 289 9.27 -22.67 14.94
C ASP A 289 8.67 -21.27 14.90
N MET A 290 8.92 -20.48 15.95
CA MET A 290 8.44 -19.10 16.02
C MET A 290 9.44 -18.19 15.33
N VAL A 291 9.00 -17.48 14.29
CA VAL A 291 9.79 -16.50 13.56
C VAL A 291 9.34 -15.09 13.96
N LYS A 292 10.31 -14.25 14.31
CA LYS A 292 10.08 -12.85 14.70
C LYS A 292 10.70 -11.90 13.70
N LEU A 293 10.06 -10.76 13.50
CA LEU A 293 10.62 -9.69 12.65
C LEU A 293 12.02 -9.25 13.14
N SER A 294 12.25 -9.20 14.45
CA SER A 294 13.55 -8.82 15.02
C SER A 294 14.69 -9.74 14.61
N ASP A 295 14.39 -11.02 14.42
CA ASP A 295 15.37 -12.05 14.10
C ASP A 295 15.71 -12.01 12.60
N LEU A 296 14.72 -11.67 11.76
CA LEU A 296 14.95 -11.39 10.33
C LEU A 296 15.81 -10.13 10.13
N LEU A 297 15.53 -9.06 10.89
CA LEU A 297 16.25 -7.77 10.82
C LEU A 297 17.66 -7.79 11.44
N SER A 298 18.02 -8.81 12.23
CA SER A 298 19.38 -8.92 12.77
C SER A 298 20.37 -9.46 11.75
N ASP A 299 19.87 -10.24 10.80
CA ASP A 299 20.66 -11.04 9.88
C ASP A 299 20.59 -10.51 8.44
N SER A 300 19.86 -9.41 8.19
CA SER A 300 19.65 -8.82 6.87
C SER A 300 19.61 -7.29 6.88
N ASP A 301 19.98 -6.68 5.76
CA ASP A 301 19.91 -5.25 5.47
C ASP A 301 18.49 -4.76 5.22
N ALA A 302 17.65 -5.64 4.70
CA ALA A 302 16.23 -5.40 4.45
C ALA A 302 15.44 -6.72 4.54
N VAL A 303 14.17 -6.60 4.93
CA VAL A 303 13.22 -7.71 4.97
C VAL A 303 12.08 -7.40 4.00
N VAL A 304 11.81 -8.34 3.09
CA VAL A 304 10.68 -8.27 2.16
C VAL A 304 9.59 -9.21 2.65
N VAL A 305 8.45 -8.63 3.02
CA VAL A 305 7.28 -9.34 3.54
C VAL A 305 6.21 -9.41 2.44
N GLY A 306 5.88 -10.63 2.01
CA GLY A 306 4.72 -10.90 1.16
C GLY A 306 3.51 -11.30 2.01
N LEU A 307 2.54 -10.40 2.14
CA LEU A 307 1.23 -10.76 2.69
C LEU A 307 0.39 -11.35 1.57
N PHE A 308 -0.34 -12.41 1.87
CA PHE A 308 -1.31 -12.97 0.93
C PHE A 308 -2.46 -13.66 1.66
N GLN A 309 -3.64 -13.66 1.05
CA GLN A 309 -4.75 -14.50 1.49
C GLN A 309 -4.69 -15.87 0.81
N THR A 310 -5.14 -16.92 1.51
CA THR A 310 -5.06 -18.32 1.03
C THR A 310 -5.80 -18.57 -0.28
N SER A 311 -6.83 -17.79 -0.59
CA SER A 311 -7.57 -17.86 -1.86
C SER A 311 -6.91 -17.09 -3.02
N SER A 312 -5.83 -16.35 -2.75
CA SER A 312 -5.26 -15.44 -3.74
C SER A 312 -4.26 -16.10 -4.68
N PRO A 313 -4.32 -15.81 -6.01
CA PRO A 313 -3.23 -16.18 -6.92
C PRO A 313 -1.93 -15.43 -6.63
N ASN A 314 -1.96 -14.38 -5.80
CA ASN A 314 -0.79 -13.53 -5.54
C ASN A 314 0.31 -14.21 -4.74
N ALA A 315 0.00 -15.27 -3.98
CA ALA A 315 1.00 -16.03 -3.25
C ALA A 315 2.13 -16.51 -4.19
N GLU A 316 1.75 -17.19 -5.27
CA GLU A 316 2.67 -17.75 -6.27
C GLU A 316 3.33 -16.66 -7.14
N ARG A 317 2.60 -15.58 -7.45
CA ARG A 317 3.18 -14.43 -8.18
C ARG A 317 4.31 -13.78 -7.37
N GLN A 318 4.03 -13.46 -6.11
CA GLN A 318 5.03 -12.93 -5.17
C GLN A 318 6.22 -13.87 -5.03
N HIS A 319 5.99 -15.19 -4.97
CA HIS A 319 7.08 -16.16 -4.89
C HIS A 319 8.03 -16.07 -6.09
N LYS A 320 7.50 -16.04 -7.32
CA LYS A 320 8.31 -15.87 -8.53
C LYS A 320 9.05 -14.54 -8.57
N ASP A 321 8.40 -13.46 -8.14
CA ASP A 321 9.03 -12.14 -8.05
C ASP A 321 10.17 -12.13 -7.02
N PHE A 322 10.00 -12.81 -5.88
CA PHE A 322 11.01 -12.92 -4.82
C PHE A 322 12.20 -13.76 -5.29
N GLU A 323 11.97 -14.87 -5.99
CA GLU A 323 13.04 -15.66 -6.61
C GLU A 323 13.84 -14.84 -7.62
N GLY A 324 13.14 -14.08 -8.47
CA GLY A 324 13.78 -13.17 -9.42
C GLY A 324 14.63 -12.11 -8.72
N ALA A 325 14.10 -11.50 -7.67
CA ALA A 325 14.78 -10.47 -6.88
C ALA A 325 16.02 -11.02 -6.18
N ALA A 326 15.92 -12.21 -5.57
CA ALA A 326 17.02 -12.88 -4.88
C ALA A 326 18.23 -13.16 -5.79
N ILE A 327 18.02 -13.34 -7.10
CA ILE A 327 19.09 -13.54 -8.08
C ILE A 327 19.77 -12.20 -8.47
N MET A 328 19.04 -11.09 -8.41
CA MET A 328 19.52 -9.78 -8.87
C MET A 328 20.20 -8.94 -7.78
N ILE A 329 19.91 -9.23 -6.52
CA ILE A 329 20.33 -8.42 -5.38
C ILE A 329 21.73 -8.82 -4.88
N ASP A 330 22.60 -7.83 -4.70
CA ASP A 330 23.94 -7.97 -4.08
C ASP A 330 23.94 -7.71 -2.56
N ALA A 331 22.79 -7.39 -1.95
CA ALA A 331 22.63 -7.12 -0.51
C ALA A 331 22.04 -8.32 0.24
N ASP A 332 22.31 -8.42 1.55
CA ASP A 332 21.74 -9.47 2.40
C ASP A 332 20.26 -9.16 2.70
N ILE A 333 19.33 -9.81 1.98
CA ILE A 333 17.88 -9.62 2.16
C ILE A 333 17.23 -10.89 2.67
N ALA A 334 16.34 -10.74 3.65
CA ALA A 334 15.46 -11.81 4.08
C ALA A 334 14.08 -11.69 3.41
N PHE A 335 13.61 -12.79 2.81
CA PHE A 335 12.24 -12.91 2.31
C PHE A 335 11.38 -13.65 3.33
N VAL A 336 10.11 -13.29 3.43
CA VAL A 336 9.12 -14.00 4.25
C VAL A 336 7.75 -13.83 3.62
N GLN A 337 6.93 -14.88 3.65
CA GLN A 337 5.53 -14.80 3.24
C GLN A 337 4.62 -15.14 4.41
N ILE A 338 3.57 -14.34 4.60
CA ILE A 338 2.61 -14.47 5.69
C ILE A 338 1.22 -14.67 5.08
N ALA A 339 0.63 -15.82 5.37
CA ALA A 339 -0.76 -16.11 5.05
C ALA A 339 -1.67 -15.38 6.06
N THR A 340 -2.48 -14.44 5.58
CA THR A 340 -3.39 -13.60 6.38
C THR A 340 -4.83 -13.74 5.89
N GLY A 341 -5.80 -13.22 6.64
CA GLY A 341 -7.23 -13.33 6.38
C GLY A 341 -7.99 -14.01 7.51
N GLU A 342 -9.32 -14.03 7.41
CA GLU A 342 -10.15 -14.65 8.45
C GLU A 342 -10.01 -16.18 8.41
N ASN A 343 -9.67 -16.78 9.57
CA ASN A 343 -9.61 -18.23 9.78
C ASN A 343 -8.63 -18.98 8.86
N VAL A 344 -7.43 -18.44 8.62
CA VAL A 344 -6.36 -19.16 7.92
C VAL A 344 -6.07 -20.50 8.60
N GLN A 345 -6.14 -21.61 7.84
CA GLN A 345 -5.85 -22.94 8.35
C GLN A 345 -4.53 -23.48 7.80
N SER A 346 -3.88 -24.37 8.55
CA SER A 346 -2.65 -25.03 8.09
C SER A 346 -2.86 -25.84 6.82
N VAL A 347 -4.01 -26.50 6.70
CA VAL A 347 -4.34 -27.35 5.54
C VAL A 347 -4.40 -26.55 4.24
N ASP A 348 -4.75 -25.26 4.31
CA ASP A 348 -4.83 -24.38 3.13
C ASP A 348 -3.43 -24.07 2.57
N LEU A 349 -2.39 -24.22 3.40
CA LEU A 349 -1.00 -23.92 3.05
C LEU A 349 -0.19 -25.14 2.64
N ASP A 350 -0.66 -26.37 2.92
CA ASP A 350 0.07 -27.60 2.64
C ASP A 350 0.50 -27.68 1.17
N THR A 351 -0.41 -27.34 0.25
CA THR A 351 -0.14 -27.39 -1.19
C THR A 351 0.87 -26.32 -1.61
N TYR A 352 0.69 -25.09 -1.13
CA TYR A 352 1.57 -23.97 -1.47
C TYR A 352 2.98 -24.13 -0.88
N SER A 353 3.10 -24.72 0.31
CA SER A 353 4.41 -24.99 0.92
C SER A 353 5.31 -25.90 0.06
N LEU A 354 4.70 -26.79 -0.74
CA LEU A 354 5.43 -27.65 -1.67
C LEU A 354 5.99 -26.86 -2.85
N SER A 355 5.28 -25.81 -3.29
CA SER A 355 5.77 -24.86 -4.31
C SER A 355 6.96 -24.08 -3.75
N LEU A 356 6.80 -23.53 -2.55
CA LEU A 356 7.83 -22.72 -1.89
C LEU A 356 9.12 -23.49 -1.59
N ASN A 357 9.00 -24.80 -1.33
CA ASN A 357 10.10 -25.74 -1.15
C ASN A 357 11.17 -25.24 -0.16
N GLU A 358 10.73 -24.68 0.97
CA GLU A 358 11.58 -24.16 2.05
C GLU A 358 12.54 -23.01 1.63
N SER A 359 12.27 -22.32 0.52
CA SER A 359 13.10 -21.19 0.04
C SER A 359 13.16 -20.04 1.06
N TRP A 360 12.07 -19.81 1.78
CA TRP A 360 11.97 -18.87 2.91
C TRP A 360 10.84 -19.27 3.86
N PRO A 361 10.75 -18.65 5.05
CA PRO A 361 9.68 -18.97 6.00
C PRO A 361 8.29 -18.62 5.45
N LEU A 362 7.39 -19.60 5.51
CA LEU A 362 5.94 -19.43 5.32
C LEU A 362 5.29 -19.34 6.71
N LEU A 363 4.76 -18.17 7.05
CA LEU A 363 4.16 -17.89 8.34
C LEU A 363 2.64 -17.86 8.25
N MET A 364 1.99 -18.24 9.33
CA MET A 364 0.54 -18.14 9.47
C MET A 364 0.20 -17.01 10.43
N ASP A 365 -0.64 -16.08 9.99
CA ASP A 365 -1.19 -15.03 10.82
C ASP A 365 -2.13 -15.61 11.90
N GLU A 366 -2.45 -14.81 12.91
CA GLU A 366 -3.43 -15.16 13.93
C GLU A 366 -4.84 -15.27 13.33
N SER A 367 -5.73 -15.99 14.00
CA SER A 367 -7.07 -16.30 13.47
C SER A 367 -7.94 -15.06 13.17
N ASP A 368 -7.62 -13.93 13.78
CA ASP A 368 -8.25 -12.61 13.63
C ASP A 368 -7.49 -11.69 12.65
N ALA A 369 -6.48 -12.21 11.96
CA ALA A 369 -5.61 -11.47 11.05
C ALA A 369 -4.95 -10.23 11.68
N SER A 370 -4.61 -10.32 12.98
CA SER A 370 -4.09 -9.19 13.75
C SER A 370 -2.81 -8.59 13.14
N VAL A 371 -1.91 -9.42 12.62
CA VAL A 371 -0.66 -8.95 11.99
C VAL A 371 -0.95 -8.31 10.64
N GLY A 372 -1.73 -8.96 9.77
CA GLY A 372 -2.14 -8.39 8.49
C GLY A 372 -2.81 -7.02 8.64
N ASN A 373 -3.76 -6.89 9.56
CA ASN A 373 -4.49 -5.65 9.84
C ASN A 373 -3.59 -4.51 10.35
N SER A 374 -2.43 -4.83 10.93
CA SER A 374 -1.47 -3.83 11.43
C SER A 374 -0.58 -3.23 10.33
N PHE A 375 -0.47 -3.91 9.17
CA PHE A 375 0.29 -3.42 8.02
C PHE A 375 -0.51 -2.41 7.18
N PRO A 376 0.16 -1.53 6.40
CA PRO A 376 -0.50 -0.51 5.56
C PRO A 376 -1.58 -1.04 4.61
N SER A 377 -1.44 -2.28 4.15
CA SER A 377 -2.37 -2.97 3.27
C SER A 377 -3.62 -3.50 3.96
N GLY A 378 -3.60 -3.62 5.29
CA GLY A 378 -4.53 -4.48 6.02
C GLY A 378 -4.30 -5.97 5.71
N ALA A 379 -5.23 -6.81 6.17
CA ALA A 379 -5.21 -8.26 5.99
C ALA A 379 -5.51 -8.72 4.55
N THR A 380 -4.75 -8.21 3.57
CA THR A 380 -4.83 -8.61 2.16
C THR A 380 -3.45 -8.68 1.53
N ASP A 381 -3.42 -9.04 0.24
CA ASP A 381 -2.19 -9.23 -0.51
C ASP A 381 -1.43 -7.92 -0.68
N ALA A 382 -0.15 -7.96 -0.32
CA ALA A 382 0.78 -6.86 -0.53
C ALA A 382 2.23 -7.34 -0.41
N VAL A 383 3.13 -6.62 -1.06
CA VAL A 383 4.57 -6.73 -0.84
C VAL A 383 5.04 -5.49 -0.08
N ILE A 384 5.76 -5.70 1.02
CA ILE A 384 6.19 -4.65 1.94
C ILE A 384 7.70 -4.80 2.15
N VAL A 385 8.45 -3.73 1.94
CA VAL A 385 9.89 -3.69 2.18
C VAL A 385 10.19 -2.93 3.46
N ILE A 386 10.97 -3.56 4.34
CA ILE A 386 11.33 -3.06 5.67
C ILE A 386 12.86 -2.91 5.71
N ASP A 387 13.36 -1.75 6.12
CA ASP A 387 14.80 -1.53 6.32
C ASP A 387 15.33 -2.18 7.61
N ALA A 388 16.66 -2.31 7.73
CA ALA A 388 17.34 -2.84 8.92
C ALA A 388 17.02 -2.09 10.24
N ALA A 389 16.50 -0.86 10.19
CA ALA A 389 16.06 -0.13 11.38
C ALA A 389 14.62 -0.46 11.79
N GLY A 390 13.90 -1.27 10.99
CA GLY A 390 12.54 -1.73 11.25
C GLY A 390 11.47 -0.77 10.74
N PHE A 391 11.74 0.01 9.69
CA PHE A 391 10.76 0.91 9.09
C PHE A 391 10.33 0.46 7.70
N ILE A 392 9.06 0.66 7.39
CA ILE A 392 8.52 0.41 6.05
C ILE A 392 9.08 1.48 5.10
N THR A 393 9.76 1.04 4.06
CA THR A 393 10.39 1.93 3.06
C THR A 393 9.54 2.06 1.82
N SER A 394 8.92 0.97 1.40
CA SER A 394 7.99 0.89 0.28
C SER A 394 7.00 -0.25 0.51
N TRP A 395 5.83 -0.12 -0.09
CA TRP A 395 4.86 -1.20 -0.14
C TRP A 395 3.96 -1.05 -1.37
N GLN A 396 3.43 -2.16 -1.84
CA GLN A 396 2.52 -2.21 -3.00
C GLN A 396 1.44 -3.28 -2.79
N PRO A 397 0.16 -2.98 -3.08
CA PRO A 397 -0.90 -3.98 -3.03
C PRO A 397 -0.71 -5.06 -4.11
N GLY A 398 -1.11 -6.30 -3.82
CA GLY A 398 -0.95 -7.43 -4.73
C GLY A 398 0.48 -7.96 -4.77
N THR A 399 1.23 -7.63 -5.82
CA THR A 399 2.64 -8.03 -6.01
C THR A 399 3.50 -6.82 -6.39
N MET A 400 4.82 -7.01 -6.34
CA MET A 400 5.83 -6.05 -6.75
C MET A 400 6.82 -6.78 -7.65
N SER A 401 7.20 -6.20 -8.79
CA SER A 401 8.10 -6.89 -9.72
C SER A 401 9.48 -7.10 -9.10
N ALA A 402 10.19 -8.13 -9.55
CA ALA A 402 11.53 -8.44 -9.06
C ALA A 402 12.52 -7.24 -9.12
N LEU A 403 12.40 -6.38 -10.13
CA LEU A 403 13.22 -5.16 -10.27
C LEU A 403 12.83 -4.09 -9.25
N GLU A 404 11.53 -3.90 -9.01
CA GLU A 404 11.05 -2.94 -8.01
C GLU A 404 11.45 -3.38 -6.59
N ILE A 405 11.44 -4.69 -6.30
CA ILE A 405 11.93 -5.24 -5.04
C ILE A 405 13.43 -4.97 -4.87
N GLU A 406 14.25 -5.18 -5.91
CA GLU A 406 15.69 -4.88 -5.89
C GLU A 406 15.93 -3.40 -5.61
N GLU A 407 15.26 -2.50 -6.34
CA GLU A 407 15.43 -1.06 -6.18
C GLU A 407 15.00 -0.61 -4.78
N ALA A 408 13.86 -1.11 -4.29
CA ALA A 408 13.33 -0.80 -2.97
C ALA A 408 14.28 -1.25 -1.86
N ALA A 409 14.77 -2.48 -1.91
CA ALA A 409 15.64 -3.02 -0.87
C ALA A 409 17.07 -2.45 -0.92
N SER A 410 17.61 -2.22 -2.13
CA SER A 410 18.89 -1.53 -2.33
C SER A 410 18.83 -0.06 -1.86
N SER A 411 17.67 0.57 -1.96
CA SER A 411 17.41 1.90 -1.39
C SER A 411 17.31 1.83 0.15
N ALA A 412 16.63 0.81 0.68
CA ALA A 412 16.46 0.60 2.12
C ALA A 412 17.79 0.50 2.87
N SER A 413 18.76 -0.27 2.34
CA SER A 413 20.11 -0.39 2.93
C SER A 413 20.92 0.91 2.91
N LYS A 414 20.54 1.88 2.06
CA LYS A 414 21.18 3.19 1.90
C LYS A 414 20.39 4.33 2.57
N GLY A 415 19.44 4.01 3.45
CA GLY A 415 18.64 4.99 4.19
C GLY A 415 17.42 5.53 3.43
N SER A 416 16.96 4.81 2.41
CA SER A 416 15.65 5.02 1.76
C SER A 416 15.47 6.42 1.17
N GLY A 417 16.55 6.99 0.63
CA GLY A 417 16.55 8.37 0.10
C GLY A 417 16.59 9.47 1.16
N ASN A 418 16.52 9.14 2.46
CA ASN A 418 16.62 10.09 3.56
C ASN A 418 18.07 10.48 3.83
N ASN A 419 18.56 11.46 3.10
CA ASN A 419 19.91 11.99 3.28
C ASN A 419 19.89 13.45 3.78
N PRO A 420 21.02 14.00 4.24
CA PRO A 420 21.08 15.38 4.72
C PRO A 420 20.60 16.45 3.73
N LEU A 421 20.69 16.19 2.42
CA LEU A 421 20.22 17.12 1.40
C LEU A 421 18.69 17.16 1.33
N ALA A 422 18.01 16.06 1.69
CA ALA A 422 16.55 16.01 1.78
C ALA A 422 16.01 17.05 2.78
N LEU A 423 16.78 17.43 3.81
CA LEU A 423 16.39 18.47 4.76
C LEU A 423 16.19 19.84 4.08
N PHE A 424 16.88 20.13 2.97
CA PHE A 424 16.70 21.39 2.24
C PHE A 424 15.37 21.45 1.49
N SER A 425 14.76 20.30 1.14
CA SER A 425 13.42 20.26 0.54
C SER A 425 12.37 20.87 1.49
N MET A 426 12.59 20.75 2.80
CA MET A 426 11.69 21.32 3.81
C MET A 426 11.65 22.85 3.79
N ILE A 427 12.68 23.55 3.30
CA ILE A 427 12.71 25.02 3.25
C ILE A 427 11.55 25.55 2.39
N ILE A 428 11.19 24.82 1.34
CA ILE A 428 10.13 25.19 0.40
C ILE A 428 8.75 24.78 0.96
N SER A 429 8.72 23.93 1.98
CA SER A 429 7.49 23.44 2.60
C SER A 429 6.83 24.47 3.53
N THR A 430 5.51 24.38 3.64
CA THR A 430 4.73 25.19 4.59
C THR A 430 5.04 24.83 6.05
N ALA A 431 5.56 23.62 6.31
CA ALA A 431 5.88 23.12 7.66
C ALA A 431 6.90 24.00 8.40
N VAL A 432 7.84 24.64 7.70
CA VAL A 432 8.94 25.43 8.29
C VAL A 432 8.59 26.92 8.46
N LEU A 433 7.42 27.37 7.98
CA LEU A 433 6.99 28.77 8.10
C LEU A 433 7.03 29.33 9.53
N PRO A 434 6.63 28.58 10.58
CA PRO A 434 6.74 29.09 11.95
C PRO A 434 8.17 29.45 12.34
N LEU A 435 9.16 28.74 11.81
CA LEU A 435 10.57 28.99 12.07
C LEU A 435 10.99 30.39 11.59
N LEU A 436 10.45 30.88 10.47
CA LEU A 436 10.72 32.23 9.97
C LEU A 436 10.22 33.31 10.93
N VAL A 437 9.04 33.10 11.51
CA VAL A 437 8.45 34.04 12.48
C VAL A 437 9.23 34.00 13.80
N LEU A 438 9.64 32.81 14.24
CA LEU A 438 10.47 32.62 15.43
C LEU A 438 11.89 33.18 15.26
N ALA A 439 12.43 33.15 14.04
CA ALA A 439 13.77 33.64 13.70
C ALA A 439 13.88 35.18 13.67
N MET A 440 12.79 35.92 13.85
CA MET A 440 12.83 37.39 13.90
C MET A 440 13.87 37.89 14.94
N PRO A 441 14.59 38.98 14.66
CA PRO A 441 15.66 39.47 15.54
C PRO A 441 15.14 39.92 16.90
N ARG A 442 15.94 39.68 17.94
CA ARG A 442 15.68 40.13 19.31
C ARG A 442 16.10 41.57 19.56
N ASN A 443 17.25 41.99 19.03
CA ASN A 443 17.83 43.30 19.31
C ASN A 443 17.31 44.35 18.32
N ARG A 444 17.06 45.56 18.84
CA ARG A 444 16.60 46.71 18.04
C ARG A 444 17.69 47.22 17.09
N GLU A 445 18.95 47.16 17.53
CA GLU A 445 20.13 47.62 16.79
C GLU A 445 21.09 46.46 16.54
N ILE A 446 21.87 46.56 15.46
CA ILE A 446 22.86 45.56 15.11
C ILE A 446 24.14 45.91 15.89
N GLU A 447 24.52 45.05 16.81
CA GLU A 447 25.79 45.16 17.51
C GLU A 447 26.90 44.71 16.56
N LEU A 448 27.79 45.63 16.20
CA LEU A 448 28.97 45.33 15.39
C LEU A 448 30.08 44.80 16.30
N PRO A 449 30.86 43.81 15.87
CA PRO A 449 31.96 43.30 16.67
C PRO A 449 33.05 44.36 16.83
N GLU A 450 33.55 44.51 18.06
CA GLU A 450 34.59 45.50 18.39
C GLU A 450 36.01 45.05 17.95
N GLY A 451 36.21 43.76 17.70
CA GLY A 451 37.47 43.16 17.24
C GLY A 451 37.41 42.58 15.82
N PRO A 452 38.55 42.22 15.21
CA PRO A 452 38.61 41.64 13.87
C PRO A 452 38.06 40.20 13.88
N ILE A 453 36.76 40.06 13.65
CA ILE A 453 36.09 38.77 13.49
C ILE A 453 36.01 38.39 12.01
N PHE A 454 36.15 37.10 11.69
CA PHE A 454 36.02 36.57 10.33
C PHE A 454 34.66 36.95 9.70
N PRO A 455 34.63 37.42 8.44
CA PRO A 455 33.38 37.74 7.75
C PRO A 455 32.48 36.50 7.65
N GLY A 456 31.28 36.56 8.23
CA GLY A 456 30.36 35.41 8.30
C GLY A 456 30.44 34.62 9.61
N ALA A 457 31.24 35.05 10.59
CA ALA A 457 31.25 34.34 11.88
C ALA A 457 29.88 34.38 12.58
N GLY A 458 29.06 35.41 12.37
CA GLY A 458 27.69 35.45 12.90
C GLY A 458 26.79 34.32 12.38
N SER A 459 26.85 34.02 11.08
CA SER A 459 26.09 32.92 10.49
C SER A 459 26.66 31.56 10.90
N LEU A 460 27.99 31.42 10.97
CA LEU A 460 28.63 30.19 11.49
C LEU A 460 28.22 29.90 12.93
N MET A 461 28.16 30.93 13.77
CA MET A 461 27.74 30.80 15.17
C MET A 461 26.26 30.45 15.32
N THR A 462 25.42 31.06 14.47
CA THR A 462 24.00 30.71 14.38
C THR A 462 23.83 29.25 13.95
N ALA A 463 24.59 28.82 12.94
CA ALA A 463 24.58 27.46 12.45
C ALA A 463 25.05 26.47 13.52
N ALA A 464 26.11 26.79 14.26
CA ALA A 464 26.62 25.94 15.35
C ALA A 464 25.63 25.82 16.52
N ALA A 465 25.01 26.93 16.93
CA ALA A 465 23.97 26.93 17.96
C ALA A 465 22.74 26.12 17.53
N ALA A 466 22.28 26.32 16.31
CA ALA A 466 21.18 25.56 15.70
C ALA A 466 21.51 24.07 15.58
N ALA A 467 22.72 23.71 15.16
CA ALA A 467 23.17 22.32 15.11
C ALA A 467 23.14 21.67 16.50
N LEU A 468 23.59 22.37 17.55
CA LEU A 468 23.49 21.86 18.92
C LEU A 468 22.04 21.63 19.35
N GLY A 469 21.14 22.56 19.03
CA GLY A 469 19.72 22.46 19.33
C GLY A 469 19.02 21.32 18.59
N PHE A 470 19.30 21.17 17.29
CA PHE A 470 18.80 20.09 16.46
C PHE A 470 19.32 18.74 16.95
N GLY A 471 20.62 18.65 17.25
CA GLY A 471 21.27 17.44 17.74
C GLY A 471 20.75 16.96 19.09
N LEU A 472 20.20 17.84 19.94
CA LEU A 472 19.57 17.44 21.20
C LEU A 472 18.41 16.46 20.99
N TRP A 473 17.69 16.59 19.88
CA TRP A 473 16.62 15.69 19.51
C TRP A 473 17.09 14.61 18.53
N ALA A 474 17.80 14.99 17.47
CA ALA A 474 18.15 14.08 16.39
C ALA A 474 19.15 13.00 16.82
N LEU A 475 20.09 13.31 17.73
CA LEU A 475 21.09 12.34 18.15
C LEU A 475 20.49 11.18 18.98
N PRO A 476 19.66 11.43 20.02
CA PRO A 476 18.95 10.35 20.69
C PRO A 476 18.08 9.50 19.75
N VAL A 477 17.35 10.13 18.83
CA VAL A 477 16.49 9.42 17.86
C VAL A 477 17.32 8.53 16.92
N ALA A 478 18.40 9.06 16.36
CA ALA A 478 19.32 8.29 15.53
C ALA A 478 19.96 7.12 16.29
N LEU A 479 20.36 7.33 17.55
CA LEU A 479 20.94 6.27 18.39
C LEU A 479 19.93 5.18 18.69
N MET A 480 18.69 5.52 19.03
CA MET A 480 17.63 4.53 19.29
C MET A 480 17.36 3.68 18.04
N ALA A 481 17.32 4.29 16.86
CA ALA A 481 17.16 3.58 15.59
C ALA A 481 18.37 2.68 15.27
N ALA A 482 19.60 3.19 15.43
CA ALA A 482 20.83 2.42 15.23
C ALA A 482 20.95 1.21 16.17
N LEU A 483 20.39 1.30 17.39
CA LEU A 483 20.34 0.21 18.36
C LEU A 483 19.30 -0.87 18.01
N GLY A 484 18.56 -0.73 16.90
CA GLY A 484 17.57 -1.72 16.46
C GLY A 484 16.26 -1.68 17.23
N LEU A 485 15.87 -0.52 17.78
CA LEU A 485 14.60 -0.37 18.51
C LEU A 485 13.36 -0.21 17.59
N GLY A 486 13.44 -0.64 16.32
CA GLY A 486 12.36 -0.56 15.34
C GLY A 486 11.09 -1.28 15.78
N SER A 487 11.23 -2.49 16.36
CA SER A 487 10.11 -3.30 16.83
C SER A 487 9.29 -2.65 17.96
N VAL A 488 9.89 -1.71 18.70
CA VAL A 488 9.22 -0.96 19.78
C VAL A 488 9.03 0.52 19.44
N TRP A 489 9.22 0.89 18.17
CA TRP A 489 9.30 2.28 17.76
C TRP A 489 7.99 3.05 18.01
N ILE A 490 6.84 2.37 17.96
CA ILE A 490 5.56 2.99 18.30
C ILE A 490 5.56 3.60 19.71
N TRP A 491 6.20 2.93 20.67
CA TRP A 491 6.35 3.43 22.04
C TRP A 491 7.34 4.59 22.12
N ILE A 492 8.37 4.58 21.26
CA ILE A 492 9.32 5.69 21.12
C ILE A 492 8.61 6.92 20.56
N GLU A 493 7.78 6.77 19.53
CA GLU A 493 7.00 7.88 18.96
C GLU A 493 5.99 8.44 19.97
N LEU A 494 5.36 7.59 20.77
CA LEU A 494 4.49 8.02 21.87
C LEU A 494 5.27 8.84 22.92
N LEU A 495 6.47 8.39 23.28
CA LEU A 495 7.37 9.15 24.15
C LEU A 495 7.79 10.49 23.50
N LEU A 496 8.14 10.50 22.22
CA LEU A 496 8.49 11.71 21.48
C LEU A 496 7.32 12.69 21.41
N ALA A 497 6.10 12.22 21.18
CA ALA A 497 4.89 13.04 21.23
C ALA A 497 4.71 13.66 22.63
N ALA A 498 4.86 12.87 23.70
CA ALA A 498 4.82 13.38 25.07
C ALA A 498 5.94 14.40 25.37
N VAL A 499 7.14 14.21 24.83
CA VAL A 499 8.25 15.16 24.94
C VAL A 499 7.95 16.46 24.17
N LEU A 500 7.33 16.39 22.99
CA LEU A 500 6.87 17.57 22.25
C LEU A 500 5.83 18.36 23.06
N VAL A 501 4.88 17.67 23.70
CA VAL A 501 3.91 18.29 24.63
C VAL A 501 4.62 18.96 25.79
N TYR A 502 5.59 18.27 26.42
CA TYR A 502 6.41 18.84 27.50
C TYR A 502 7.15 20.09 27.04
N HIS A 503 7.86 20.04 25.91
CA HIS A 503 8.59 21.18 25.36
C HIS A 503 7.65 22.36 25.09
N GLY A 504 6.50 22.10 24.47
CA GLY A 504 5.48 23.12 24.22
C GLY A 504 4.96 23.77 25.51
N LEU A 505 4.53 22.97 26.49
CA LEU A 505 4.03 23.46 27.78
C LEU A 505 5.11 24.16 28.60
N SER A 506 6.35 23.67 28.57
CA SER A 506 7.48 24.26 29.29
C SER A 506 7.79 25.66 28.74
N VAL A 507 7.78 25.83 27.42
CA VAL A 507 7.94 27.16 26.80
C VAL A 507 6.72 28.05 27.04
N LEU A 508 5.50 27.51 26.98
CA LEU A 508 4.27 28.28 27.27
C LEU A 508 4.26 28.82 28.71
N LEU A 509 4.52 27.96 29.70
CA LEU A 509 4.37 28.29 31.12
C LEU A 509 5.63 28.94 31.72
N ARG A 510 6.82 28.46 31.35
CA ARG A 510 8.10 28.89 31.95
C ARG A 510 8.91 29.78 31.01
N GLY A 511 8.59 29.82 29.72
CA GLY A 511 9.36 30.57 28.71
C GLY A 511 10.66 29.89 28.29
N ARG A 512 10.96 28.69 28.79
CA ARG A 512 12.22 27.99 28.58
C ARG A 512 12.08 26.49 28.79
N ILE A 513 12.98 25.73 28.17
CA ILE A 513 13.22 24.30 28.34
C ILE A 513 14.55 24.15 29.08
N ILE A 514 14.54 23.47 30.23
CA ILE A 514 15.68 23.43 31.16
C ILE A 514 16.89 22.75 30.51
N GLU A 515 16.63 21.67 29.78
CA GLU A 515 17.61 20.84 29.11
C GLU A 515 18.30 21.61 27.98
N VAL A 516 17.53 22.37 27.19
CA VAL A 516 18.03 23.21 26.09
C VAL A 516 18.89 24.34 26.63
N GLU A 517 18.44 25.04 27.68
CA GLU A 517 19.24 26.12 28.30
C GLU A 517 20.56 25.58 28.86
N ALA A 518 20.52 24.45 29.56
CA ALA A 518 21.73 23.86 30.14
C ALA A 518 22.77 23.51 29.06
N ILE A 519 22.33 22.92 27.94
CA ILE A 519 23.20 22.53 26.83
C ILE A 519 23.68 23.76 26.05
N ALA A 520 22.80 24.72 25.78
CA ALA A 520 23.16 25.95 25.09
C ALA A 520 24.18 26.78 25.89
N VAL A 521 24.01 26.91 27.21
CA VAL A 521 24.97 27.60 28.10
C VAL A 521 26.31 26.88 28.12
N LYS A 522 26.30 25.54 28.19
CA LYS A 522 27.53 24.74 28.15
C LYS A 522 28.24 24.88 26.80
N GLY A 523 27.51 24.83 25.68
CA GLY A 523 28.03 25.09 24.35
C GLY A 523 28.64 26.49 24.24
N TYR A 524 27.90 27.49 24.70
CA TYR A 524 28.33 28.88 24.72
C TYR A 524 29.60 29.10 25.55
N SER A 525 29.75 28.42 26.69
CA SER A 525 30.92 28.56 27.57
C SER A 525 32.24 28.19 26.88
N ARG A 526 32.18 27.27 25.90
CA ARG A 526 33.32 26.80 25.10
C ARG A 526 33.69 27.71 23.93
N LEU A 527 32.91 28.76 23.68
CA LEU A 527 33.20 29.72 22.63
C LEU A 527 34.40 30.61 23.00
N PRO A 528 35.18 31.07 22.00
CA PRO A 528 36.27 32.01 22.24
C PRO A 528 35.79 33.31 22.89
N THR A 529 36.66 33.98 23.65
CA THR A 529 36.32 35.18 24.43
C THR A 529 35.86 36.34 23.55
N GLU A 530 36.44 36.51 22.37
CA GLU A 530 36.04 37.54 21.39
C GLU A 530 34.58 37.38 20.95
N TYR A 531 34.11 36.14 20.79
CA TYR A 531 32.71 35.86 20.44
C TYR A 531 31.75 36.10 21.59
N LYS A 532 32.16 35.76 22.81
CA LYS A 532 31.35 36.00 24.02
C LYS A 532 31.23 37.49 24.36
N ALA A 533 32.15 38.32 23.87
CA ALA A 533 32.08 39.78 23.97
C ALA A 533 31.09 40.38 22.96
N TRP A 534 30.91 39.72 21.80
CA TRP A 534 30.05 40.22 20.72
C TRP A 534 28.60 39.72 20.79
N ARG A 535 28.35 38.47 21.21
CA ARG A 535 27.01 37.88 21.23
C ARG A 535 26.69 37.30 22.61
N ASP A 536 25.53 37.66 23.15
CA ASP A 536 25.10 37.19 24.48
C ASP A 536 24.65 35.71 24.49
N VAL A 537 24.66 35.12 25.69
CA VAL A 537 24.22 33.75 25.94
C VAL A 537 22.79 33.51 25.46
N ALA A 538 21.91 34.50 25.66
CA ALA A 538 20.51 34.36 25.31
C ALA A 538 20.28 34.41 23.79
N GLY A 539 21.06 35.19 23.04
CA GLY A 539 21.06 35.13 21.57
C GLY A 539 21.57 33.80 21.02
N PHE A 540 22.56 33.17 21.67
CA PHE A 540 23.00 31.81 21.31
C PHE A 540 21.95 30.75 21.63
N SER A 541 21.30 30.88 22.80
CA SER A 541 20.24 29.96 23.23
C SER A 541 19.03 30.02 22.31
N GLU A 542 18.66 31.20 21.81
CA GLU A 542 17.57 31.36 20.85
C GLU A 542 17.82 30.57 19.54
N ASP A 543 19.06 30.60 19.02
CA ASP A 543 19.40 29.82 17.84
C ASP A 543 19.37 28.31 18.12
N ALA A 544 19.75 27.88 19.33
CA ALA A 544 19.56 26.50 19.76
C ALA A 544 18.08 26.10 19.82
N TYR A 545 17.19 26.99 20.29
CA TYR A 545 15.74 26.74 20.20
C TYR A 545 15.27 26.61 18.75
N LEU A 546 15.75 27.46 17.83
CA LEU A 546 15.40 27.35 16.41
C LEU A 546 15.84 26.00 15.82
N GLY A 547 17.03 25.51 16.18
CA GLY A 547 17.49 24.17 15.82
C GLY A 547 16.60 23.05 16.36
N LEU A 548 16.20 23.14 17.63
CA LEU A 548 15.28 22.18 18.24
C LEU A 548 13.90 22.19 17.56
N TRP A 549 13.36 23.38 17.27
CA TRP A 549 12.06 23.50 16.60
C TRP A 549 12.10 22.98 15.17
N LEU A 550 13.21 23.20 14.46
CA LEU A 550 13.43 22.57 13.15
C LEU A 550 13.39 21.04 13.26
N ALA A 551 13.98 20.45 14.30
CA ALA A 551 13.95 19.01 14.52
C ALA A 551 12.52 18.48 14.74
N TRP A 552 11.70 19.17 15.54
CA TRP A 552 10.30 18.79 15.73
C TRP A 552 9.45 18.97 14.47
N LEU A 553 9.64 20.07 13.73
CA LEU A 553 8.95 20.28 12.47
C LEU A 553 9.35 19.25 11.41
N LEU A 554 10.60 18.82 11.42
CA LEU A 554 11.07 17.69 10.61
C LEU A 554 10.31 16.43 10.97
N TRP A 555 10.28 16.06 12.26
CA TRP A 555 9.62 14.85 12.70
C TRP A 555 8.12 14.83 12.39
N LEU A 556 7.41 15.95 12.57
CA LEU A 556 6.00 16.06 12.23
C LEU A 556 5.74 15.92 10.72
N ARG A 557 6.70 16.28 9.87
CA ARG A 557 6.55 16.22 8.41
C ARG A 557 6.99 14.88 7.83
N ASN A 558 8.11 14.35 8.31
CA ASN A 558 8.71 13.09 7.88
C ASN A 558 9.35 12.46 9.13
N PRO A 559 8.62 11.58 9.84
CA PRO A 559 9.09 10.98 11.09
C PRO A 559 10.23 9.98 10.88
N SER A 560 10.38 9.41 9.67
CA SER A 560 11.38 8.40 9.35
C SER A 560 12.72 9.00 8.87
N MET A 561 12.80 10.31 8.59
CA MET A 561 14.00 10.93 8.00
C MET A 561 15.30 10.69 8.80
N ILE A 562 15.29 10.90 10.12
CA ILE A 562 16.47 10.66 10.96
C ILE A 562 16.67 9.16 11.27
N PRO A 563 15.62 8.40 11.67
CA PRO A 563 15.75 6.97 11.90
C PRO A 563 16.27 6.18 10.69
N GLN A 564 15.76 6.42 9.49
CA GLN A 564 16.21 5.74 8.27
C GLN A 564 17.54 6.33 7.76
N GLY A 565 17.65 7.66 7.71
CA GLY A 565 18.82 8.33 7.14
C GLY A 565 20.11 8.20 7.95
N VAL A 566 20.01 7.84 9.23
CA VAL A 566 21.17 7.60 10.11
C VAL A 566 21.13 6.22 10.75
N GLY A 567 19.98 5.81 11.29
CA GLY A 567 19.84 4.54 12.01
C GLY A 567 19.92 3.31 11.11
N ALA A 568 19.17 3.27 10.01
CA ALA A 568 19.22 2.15 9.05
C ALA A 568 20.61 2.05 8.40
N VAL A 569 21.18 3.19 8.00
CA VAL A 569 22.55 3.26 7.45
C VAL A 569 23.60 2.76 8.45
N ALA A 570 23.41 2.97 9.75
CA ALA A 570 24.34 2.47 10.77
C ALA A 570 24.28 0.93 10.92
N ARG A 571 23.20 0.30 10.46
CA ARG A 571 22.91 -1.12 10.62
C ARG A 571 23.15 -1.97 9.38
N SER A 572 23.31 -1.38 8.20
CA SER A 572 23.52 -2.16 6.97
C SER A 572 24.84 -2.92 7.00
N ASP A 573 25.96 -2.20 6.86
CA ASP A 573 27.26 -2.85 6.65
C ASP A 573 28.37 -2.38 7.61
N LEU A 574 29.54 -3.04 7.55
CA LEU A 574 30.77 -2.60 8.23
C LEU A 574 31.17 -1.15 7.88
N ILE A 575 30.80 -0.68 6.68
CA ILE A 575 30.99 0.70 6.21
C ILE A 575 29.85 1.63 6.67
N GLY A 576 28.72 1.07 7.09
CA GLY A 576 27.52 1.77 7.53
C GLY A 576 27.77 2.70 8.72
N ILE A 577 28.54 2.28 9.74
CA ILE A 577 28.83 3.13 10.92
C ILE A 577 29.56 4.43 10.53
N PRO A 578 30.70 4.41 9.79
CA PRO A 578 31.32 5.63 9.28
C PRO A 578 30.36 6.50 8.45
N LEU A 579 29.54 5.88 7.59
CA LEU A 579 28.60 6.60 6.74
C LEU A 579 27.48 7.26 7.54
N ALA A 580 26.96 6.59 8.56
CA ALA A 580 25.95 7.13 9.48
C ALA A 580 26.50 8.31 10.30
N ILE A 581 27.76 8.26 10.74
CA ILE A 581 28.42 9.40 11.40
C ILE A 581 28.50 10.60 10.43
N LEU A 582 28.90 10.37 9.18
CA LEU A 582 28.95 11.41 8.16
C LEU A 582 27.55 11.95 7.84
N ALA A 583 26.54 11.09 7.74
CA ALA A 583 25.15 11.48 7.54
C ALA A 583 24.65 12.36 8.70
N MET A 584 24.90 11.96 9.95
CA MET A 584 24.53 12.74 11.13
C MET A 584 25.22 14.11 11.15
N LEU A 585 26.52 14.17 10.84
CA LEU A 585 27.24 15.44 10.71
C LEU A 585 26.65 16.30 9.58
N GLY A 586 26.26 15.67 8.47
CA GLY A 586 25.55 16.32 7.37
C GLY A 586 24.22 16.93 7.81
N PHE A 587 23.39 16.19 8.56
CA PHE A 587 22.12 16.69 9.08
C PHE A 587 22.32 17.87 10.03
N LEU A 588 23.31 17.80 10.93
CA LEU A 588 23.68 18.91 11.82
C LEU A 588 24.11 20.15 11.04
N LEU A 589 24.92 19.99 10.00
CA LEU A 589 25.35 21.06 9.12
C LEU A 589 24.15 21.67 8.36
N ALA A 590 23.32 20.84 7.76
CA ALA A 590 22.14 21.25 7.01
C ALA A 590 21.16 22.02 7.90
N ALA A 591 20.88 21.54 9.12
CA ALA A 591 20.05 22.23 10.10
C ALA A 591 20.61 23.61 10.45
N GLY A 592 21.93 23.70 10.66
CA GLY A 592 22.61 24.97 10.89
C GLY A 592 22.47 25.96 9.73
N ILE A 593 22.62 25.48 8.50
CA ILE A 593 22.44 26.30 7.28
C ILE A 593 20.98 26.78 7.15
N ILE A 594 20.01 25.90 7.38
CA ILE A 594 18.58 26.22 7.30
C ILE A 594 18.20 27.31 8.29
N VAL A 595 18.64 27.20 9.55
CA VAL A 595 18.35 28.23 10.56
C VAL A 595 19.05 29.54 10.22
N SER A 596 20.29 29.49 9.72
CA SER A 596 21.00 30.69 9.26
C SER A 596 20.29 31.37 8.09
N LEU A 597 19.73 30.59 7.15
CA LEU A 597 18.91 31.11 6.06
C LEU A 597 17.60 31.69 6.59
N ALA A 598 16.92 31.01 7.50
CA ALA A 598 15.69 31.50 8.14
C ALA A 598 15.92 32.84 8.84
N ARG A 599 17.02 32.99 9.59
CA ARG A 599 17.45 34.26 10.19
C ARG A 599 17.67 35.35 9.12
N SER A 600 18.33 35.00 8.02
CA SER A 600 18.63 35.94 6.92
C SER A 600 17.34 36.42 6.23
N VAL A 601 16.40 35.50 5.96
CA VAL A 601 15.09 35.81 5.38
C VAL A 601 14.24 36.65 6.35
N ALA A 602 14.21 36.28 7.64
CA ALA A 602 13.51 37.06 8.66
C ALA A 602 14.07 38.47 8.82
N LEU A 603 15.35 38.70 8.51
CA LEU A 603 16.01 40.01 8.53
C LEU A 603 15.83 40.82 7.24
N ALA A 604 15.39 40.21 6.13
CA ALA A 604 15.24 40.88 4.83
C ALA A 604 14.37 42.15 4.85
N PRO A 605 13.27 42.24 5.64
CA PRO A 605 12.47 43.47 5.79
C PRO A 605 13.20 44.61 6.54
N GLY A 606 14.44 44.41 6.99
CA GLY A 606 15.31 45.44 7.54
C GLY A 606 14.85 45.97 8.91
N LYS A 607 14.54 47.28 8.98
CA LYS A 607 14.15 47.94 10.25
C LYS A 607 12.82 47.43 10.78
N MET A 608 11.88 47.05 9.91
CA MET A 608 10.57 46.57 10.31
C MET A 608 10.66 45.23 11.07
N ALA A 609 11.41 44.27 10.53
CA ALA A 609 11.65 42.99 11.19
C ALA A 609 12.28 43.16 12.59
N ARG A 610 13.17 44.15 12.76
CA ARG A 610 13.79 44.49 14.06
C ARG A 610 12.80 45.04 15.08
N VAL A 611 11.92 45.96 14.66
CA VAL A 611 10.90 46.52 15.57
C VAL A 611 9.89 45.46 15.98
N PHE A 612 9.38 44.69 15.02
CA PHE A 612 8.38 43.64 15.26
C PHE A 612 8.99 42.49 16.08
N GLY A 613 10.23 42.10 15.74
CA GLY A 613 10.98 41.09 16.45
C GLY A 613 11.22 41.47 17.92
N TRP A 614 11.77 42.66 18.18
CA TRP A 614 12.04 43.15 19.54
C TRP A 614 10.78 43.28 20.41
N LEU A 615 9.68 43.79 19.85
CA LEU A 615 8.41 43.97 20.58
C LEU A 615 7.68 42.65 20.87
N SER A 616 8.00 41.58 20.14
CA SER A 616 7.40 40.25 20.31
C SER A 616 8.27 39.28 21.12
N VAL A 617 9.45 39.73 21.58
CA VAL A 617 10.38 38.91 22.40
C VAL A 617 9.65 38.39 23.63
N GLY A 618 9.76 37.08 23.86
CA GLY A 618 9.13 36.39 24.99
C GLY A 618 7.66 35.98 24.78
N ILE A 619 6.92 36.66 23.91
CA ILE A 619 5.51 36.31 23.63
C ILE A 619 5.42 35.31 22.46
N ARG A 620 6.16 35.55 21.38
CA ARG A 620 6.19 34.64 20.22
C ARG A 620 6.60 33.20 20.58
N PRO A 621 7.60 32.93 21.46
CA PRO A 621 7.96 31.56 21.79
C PRO A 621 6.87 30.90 22.64
N ARG A 622 6.16 31.66 23.50
CA ARG A 622 5.04 31.15 24.30
C ARG A 622 3.84 30.76 23.43
N ALA A 623 3.49 31.61 22.47
CA ALA A 623 2.45 31.30 21.48
C ALA A 623 2.81 30.05 20.67
N TRP A 624 4.07 29.92 20.25
CA TRP A 624 4.55 28.69 19.61
C TRP A 624 4.53 27.49 20.56
N GLY A 625 4.85 27.67 21.84
CA GLY A 625 4.77 26.61 22.84
C GLY A 625 3.36 26.02 22.96
N LEU A 626 2.31 26.86 22.91
CA LEU A 626 0.92 26.38 22.84
C LEU A 626 0.64 25.59 21.55
N ALA A 627 1.12 26.11 20.41
CA ALA A 627 0.97 25.44 19.12
C ALA A 627 1.64 24.05 19.15
N SER A 628 2.90 23.98 19.56
CA SER A 628 3.66 22.73 19.71
C SER A 628 3.02 21.76 20.69
N ALA A 629 2.50 22.24 21.82
CA ALA A 629 1.78 21.39 22.76
C ALA A 629 0.51 20.80 22.13
N THR A 630 -0.23 21.60 21.37
CA THR A 630 -1.45 21.15 20.69
C THR A 630 -1.13 20.13 19.59
N LEU A 631 -0.10 20.40 18.78
CA LEU A 631 0.40 19.46 17.75
C LEU A 631 0.85 18.14 18.40
N GLY A 632 1.61 18.21 19.50
CA GLY A 632 2.06 17.02 20.24
C GLY A 632 0.91 16.23 20.85
N VAL A 633 -0.13 16.88 21.40
CA VAL A 633 -1.33 16.20 21.91
C VAL A 633 -2.08 15.51 20.78
N TRP A 634 -2.15 16.12 19.60
CA TRP A 634 -2.80 15.51 18.45
C TRP A 634 -2.12 14.20 18.03
N VAL A 635 -0.78 14.24 17.85
CA VAL A 635 0.01 13.04 17.52
C VAL A 635 -0.10 12.00 18.64
N LEU A 636 -0.10 12.43 19.90
CA LEU A 636 -0.26 11.51 21.03
C LEU A 636 -1.61 10.78 20.97
N LEU A 637 -2.70 11.50 20.67
CA LEU A 637 -4.03 10.91 20.54
C LEU A 637 -4.13 10.01 19.31
N SER A 638 -3.55 10.39 18.17
CA SER A 638 -3.57 9.55 16.97
C SER A 638 -2.82 8.23 17.20
N LEU A 639 -1.67 8.26 17.88
CA LEU A 639 -0.90 7.05 18.22
C LEU A 639 -1.60 6.18 19.27
N LEU A 640 -2.30 6.79 20.23
CA LEU A 640 -3.07 6.03 21.22
C LEU A 640 -4.31 5.36 20.61
N VAL A 641 -5.07 6.10 19.80
CA VAL A 641 -6.34 5.61 19.23
C VAL A 641 -6.13 4.64 18.08
N GLY A 642 -5.19 4.93 17.18
CA GLY A 642 -4.92 4.07 16.02
C GLY A 642 -4.14 2.83 16.39
N PRO A 643 -2.80 2.86 16.36
CA PRO A 643 -1.99 1.65 16.45
C PRO A 643 -2.03 0.96 17.82
N ILE A 644 -2.32 1.65 18.92
CA ILE A 644 -2.31 1.03 20.26
C ILE A 644 -3.68 0.48 20.66
N LEU A 645 -4.74 1.28 20.56
CA LEU A 645 -6.09 0.82 20.90
C LEU A 645 -6.74 0.00 19.77
N GLY A 646 -6.34 0.22 18.51
CA GLY A 646 -6.82 -0.58 17.38
C GLY A 646 -6.17 -1.97 17.28
N SER A 647 -5.05 -2.20 17.96
CA SER A 647 -4.38 -3.52 18.05
C SER A 647 -4.71 -4.31 19.33
N LEU A 648 -5.53 -3.74 20.22
CA LEU A 648 -6.05 -4.36 21.45
C LEU A 648 -7.52 -4.76 21.27
#